data_AF-A0A969GSZ5-F1
#
_entry.id   AF-A0A969GSZ5-F1
#
_cell.length_a   1.000
_cell.length_b   1.000
_cell.length_c   1.000
_cell.angle_alpha   90.00
_cell.angle_beta   90.00
_cell.angle_gamma   90.00
#
_symmetry.space_group_name_H-M   'P 1'
#
loop_
_entity.id
_entity.type
_entity.pdbx_description
1 polymer ?
#
loop_
_entity_poly.entity_id
_entity_poly.type
_entity_poly.pdbx_seq_one_letter_code
_entity_poly.pdbx_strand_id
1 'polypeptide(L)'
;MGIVRLGAPSDIILKLRDSYNIRTFIETGTYQGWTAHWASQWFDQVITIELAKPLYDYAKSTYQAATNIEFLYGDTREQLRSIVPRLATPSLFWLDAHWSGGVTYGESDECPLAEELEIINRSPLDHFILIDDARLFLSPPPRPHQIDQWVDLSTLMALINASIHEKYTVVSEDVLIVVPKQARSLVAPYCQDLNTKFWEQFCNQTNARKLVENSFPQSGSASLTTGELEVLKGISLAGKVVFDVGAHTGAWSKAALNHWADVQIHTFEPTPKSYHALIQYLAEFLPTEQLIPNQLAVSDQPGLQTFYLYEDAPTWNTLHRRNALEKQGLRSPSPLSVLTTTLDQYCEQIGLRRINFLKIDVEGEEANVLLGAKELLRQERIDYVQFEYGGTWRDAEKNLGEVFIFLHDFNYALFKIQPNGLQFIPQFTPELEDFEFSNYLAVHQRFQEHPSTEASWDLAEWFTKYDIQPSYLIHIGAAEPETIDRYQQLDMEGVLWVEANSDAFDRLEQQIAGIDTMLAVQCNVGDRVQVGVQVTLDYLLEDLQLDPTQFNLLILETEATAYSILQGATASLSYLDAILAKVDYEEIKPGFALIDGVDEWLERYDFIRVETIESHAFYIKKPIVSLSTLGSNGRFANQLFQYMFLKTYAKVHNLRVEVPAWIGQVLFGTIDPPISAQYPTVGSPEDVLPELAKSLMDGAPTPYKNVDFWGYFQYHTRVYAPHKDYIRSLFQPVPSITIEMGQLFDRLRSQGHTIIGLHLRRKDYGYEYFFVAPNQWYKDWLKGLWDTLDDPVLFIASDDLESVLPDFSEYNPVTSNSLDANFQTAPFYPDFYLLSQCDLLAISNSSFSFAASLLNDRATHFVRPHLPSRKLIPYNPWNSEPLLRDARVEGGGFGQIQG
;
A
#
# COMPACT_ATOMS: atom_id res chain seq x y z
N MET A 1 -0.67 23.05 1.14
CA MET A 1 0.38 23.25 0.12
C MET A 1 -0.24 22.92 -1.22
N GLY A 2 -0.05 23.77 -2.22
CA GLY A 2 -0.83 23.77 -3.47
C GLY A 2 -0.34 22.79 -4.53
N ILE A 3 -0.92 22.90 -5.72
CA ILE A 3 -0.51 22.20 -6.95
C ILE A 3 1.00 22.35 -7.14
N VAL A 4 1.72 21.24 -7.31
CA VAL A 4 3.14 21.24 -7.70
C VAL A 4 3.20 21.21 -9.21
N ARG A 5 3.67 22.30 -9.83
CA ARG A 5 3.94 22.34 -11.27
C ARG A 5 5.40 21.93 -11.50
N LEU A 6 5.62 20.99 -12.41
CA LEU A 6 6.97 20.61 -12.84
C LEU A 6 7.43 21.58 -13.95
N GLY A 7 8.37 22.46 -13.61
CA GLY A 7 9.02 23.39 -14.53
C GLY A 7 8.29 24.72 -14.72
N ALA A 8 8.85 25.55 -15.62
CA ALA A 8 8.48 26.96 -15.77
C ALA A 8 6.99 27.15 -16.16
N PRO A 9 6.23 28.03 -15.47
CA PRO A 9 4.82 28.25 -15.74
C PRO A 9 4.64 29.07 -17.03
N SER A 10 4.59 28.34 -18.15
CA SER A 10 4.67 28.89 -19.51
C SER A 10 3.62 29.97 -19.80
N ASP A 11 2.41 29.81 -19.29
CA ASP A 11 1.29 30.70 -19.55
C ASP A 11 1.42 32.08 -18.89
N ILE A 12 1.89 32.16 -17.63
CA ILE A 12 2.19 33.47 -17.01
C ILE A 12 3.44 34.11 -17.59
N ILE A 13 4.46 33.31 -17.93
CA ILE A 13 5.70 33.80 -18.55
C ILE A 13 5.39 34.49 -19.89
N LEU A 14 4.57 33.88 -20.74
CA LEU A 14 4.19 34.47 -22.03
C LEU A 14 3.30 35.73 -21.85
N LYS A 15 2.39 35.73 -20.88
CA LYS A 15 1.58 36.93 -20.56
C LYS A 15 2.44 38.10 -20.09
N LEU A 16 3.43 37.84 -19.25
CA LEU A 16 4.40 38.84 -18.80
C LEU A 16 5.25 39.34 -19.96
N ARG A 17 5.73 38.43 -20.81
CA ARG A 17 6.47 38.76 -22.03
C ARG A 17 5.71 39.75 -22.91
N ASP A 18 4.47 39.41 -23.25
CA ASP A 18 3.67 40.20 -24.19
C ASP A 18 3.26 41.56 -23.59
N SER A 19 2.90 41.58 -22.30
CA SER A 19 2.40 42.79 -21.65
C SER A 19 3.50 43.80 -21.33
N TYR A 20 4.73 43.33 -21.10
CA TYR A 20 5.87 44.17 -20.74
C TYR A 20 6.95 44.20 -21.83
N ASN A 21 6.69 43.60 -23.00
CA ASN A 21 7.64 43.49 -24.12
C ASN A 21 9.02 42.97 -23.66
N ILE A 22 9.01 41.90 -22.87
CA ILE A 22 10.22 41.25 -22.38
C ILE A 22 10.82 40.44 -23.52
N ARG A 23 12.06 40.73 -23.89
CA ARG A 23 12.71 40.11 -25.06
C ARG A 23 13.72 39.02 -24.71
N THR A 24 14.18 39.03 -23.46
CA THR A 24 15.23 38.14 -22.99
C THR A 24 14.72 37.27 -21.85
N PHE A 25 14.87 35.95 -22.02
CA PHE A 25 14.63 34.94 -21.00
C PHE A 25 15.96 34.37 -20.54
N ILE A 26 16.15 34.25 -19.23
CA ILE A 26 17.39 33.77 -18.61
C ILE A 26 17.00 32.66 -17.64
N GLU A 27 17.55 31.46 -17.81
CA GLU A 27 17.38 30.37 -16.85
C GLU A 27 18.70 29.96 -16.20
N THR A 28 18.62 29.59 -14.92
CA THR A 28 19.70 28.92 -14.19
C THR A 28 19.27 27.47 -13.92
N GLY A 29 20.14 26.49 -14.21
CA GLY A 29 19.78 25.07 -14.17
C GLY A 29 19.20 24.56 -15.49
N THR A 30 20.03 24.40 -16.53
CA THR A 30 19.59 23.95 -17.86
C THR A 30 19.03 22.53 -17.85
N TYR A 31 19.62 21.64 -17.04
CA TYR A 31 19.35 20.20 -17.05
C TYR A 31 19.42 19.62 -18.48
N GLN A 32 18.31 19.10 -19.00
CA GLN A 32 18.23 18.54 -20.35
C GLN A 32 17.97 19.60 -21.45
N GLY A 33 17.69 20.86 -21.09
CA GLY A 33 17.51 21.99 -22.02
C GLY A 33 16.10 22.20 -22.56
N TRP A 34 15.08 21.54 -21.99
CA TRP A 34 13.68 21.64 -22.44
C TRP A 34 13.11 23.05 -22.27
N THR A 35 13.32 23.68 -21.11
CA THR A 35 12.84 25.04 -20.81
C THR A 35 13.50 26.06 -21.74
N ALA A 36 14.83 26.00 -21.91
CA ALA A 36 15.55 26.85 -22.87
C ALA A 36 15.03 26.67 -24.31
N HIS A 37 14.82 25.42 -24.75
CA HIS A 37 14.32 25.16 -26.09
C HIS A 37 12.91 25.72 -26.29
N TRP A 38 12.02 25.51 -25.31
CA TRP A 38 10.69 26.10 -25.32
C TRP A 38 10.76 27.64 -25.37
N ALA A 39 11.52 28.27 -24.48
CA ALA A 39 11.68 29.72 -24.44
C ALA A 39 12.23 30.29 -25.76
N SER A 40 13.06 29.52 -26.49
CA SER A 40 13.63 29.95 -27.78
C SER A 40 12.59 30.17 -28.87
N GLN A 41 11.40 29.59 -28.73
CA GLN A 41 10.30 29.80 -29.68
C GLN A 41 9.57 31.12 -29.45
N TRP A 42 9.85 31.79 -28.32
CA TRP A 42 9.01 32.85 -27.76
C TRP A 42 9.77 34.12 -27.40
N PHE A 43 11.07 34.03 -27.15
CA PHE A 43 11.92 35.16 -26.78
C PHE A 43 12.97 35.44 -27.86
N ASP A 44 13.32 36.71 -28.06
CA ASP A 44 14.34 37.12 -29.02
C ASP A 44 15.72 36.56 -28.63
N GLN A 45 15.97 36.44 -27.33
CA GLN A 45 17.20 35.88 -26.78
C GLN A 45 16.88 35.00 -25.57
N VAL A 46 17.46 33.80 -25.55
CA VAL A 46 17.45 32.89 -24.40
C VAL A 46 18.87 32.69 -23.93
N ILE A 47 19.11 32.82 -22.63
CA ILE A 47 20.39 32.49 -22.01
C ILE A 47 20.13 31.38 -21.00
N THR A 48 20.87 30.28 -21.10
CA THR A 48 20.74 29.16 -20.17
C THR A 48 22.11 28.81 -19.59
N ILE A 49 22.15 28.58 -18.29
CA ILE A 49 23.40 28.37 -17.53
C ILE A 49 23.37 27.00 -16.87
N GLU A 50 24.40 26.20 -17.14
CA GLU A 50 24.57 24.86 -16.56
C GLU A 50 25.99 24.67 -16.03
N LEU A 51 26.07 24.14 -14.81
CA LEU A 51 27.32 23.87 -14.11
C LEU A 51 27.78 22.42 -14.30
N ALA A 52 26.85 21.48 -14.49
CA ALA A 52 27.15 20.09 -14.82
C ALA A 52 27.57 19.95 -16.30
N LYS A 53 28.87 19.74 -16.53
CA LYS A 53 29.43 19.63 -17.89
C LYS A 53 28.71 18.62 -18.80
N PRO A 54 28.32 17.41 -18.33
CA PRO A 54 27.58 16.46 -19.17
C PRO A 54 26.21 16.97 -19.60
N LEU A 55 25.47 17.62 -18.70
CA LEU A 55 24.15 18.20 -18.98
C LEU A 55 24.26 19.40 -19.93
N TYR A 56 25.27 20.24 -19.72
CA TYR A 56 25.61 21.34 -20.63
C TYR A 56 25.89 20.84 -22.06
N ASP A 57 26.77 19.84 -22.19
CA ASP A 57 27.14 19.27 -23.49
C ASP A 57 25.92 18.62 -24.18
N TYR A 58 25.10 17.92 -23.41
CA TYR A 58 23.86 17.33 -23.89
C TYR A 58 22.92 18.41 -24.42
N ALA A 59 22.49 19.36 -23.59
CA ALA A 59 21.53 20.39 -23.97
C ALA A 59 22.02 21.21 -25.18
N LYS A 60 23.31 21.58 -25.19
CA LYS A 60 23.92 22.30 -26.30
C LYS A 60 23.93 21.48 -27.58
N SER A 61 24.31 20.20 -27.52
CA SER A 61 24.38 19.35 -28.72
C SER A 61 22.99 19.06 -29.31
N THR A 62 21.99 18.88 -28.44
CA THR A 62 20.60 18.60 -28.80
C THR A 62 19.93 19.82 -29.43
N TYR A 63 20.12 21.01 -28.87
CA TYR A 63 19.39 22.22 -29.26
C TYR A 63 20.25 23.27 -29.99
N GLN A 64 21.45 22.91 -30.46
CA GLN A 64 22.34 23.80 -31.23
C GLN A 64 21.68 24.45 -32.47
N ALA A 65 20.61 23.86 -33.00
CA ALA A 65 19.88 24.41 -34.14
C ALA A 65 19.12 25.71 -33.80
N ALA A 66 18.80 25.94 -32.53
CA ALA A 66 18.14 27.16 -32.07
C ALA A 66 19.15 28.30 -31.92
N THR A 67 19.23 29.16 -32.93
CA THR A 67 20.27 30.20 -33.04
C THR A 67 20.16 31.35 -32.03
N ASN A 68 19.02 31.46 -31.34
CA ASN A 68 18.75 32.48 -30.33
C ASN A 68 18.97 31.99 -28.89
N ILE A 69 19.50 30.77 -28.69
CA ILE A 69 19.91 30.27 -27.37
C ILE A 69 21.42 30.45 -27.18
N GLU A 70 21.81 31.14 -26.11
CA GLU A 70 23.17 31.25 -25.62
C GLU A 70 23.38 30.25 -24.47
N PHE A 71 24.08 29.14 -24.75
CA PHE A 71 24.43 28.12 -23.77
C PHE A 71 25.73 28.49 -23.03
N LEU A 72 25.63 28.78 -21.74
CA LEU A 72 26.78 29.12 -20.89
C LEU A 72 27.12 27.98 -19.93
N TYR A 73 28.39 27.59 -19.93
CA TYR A 73 28.91 26.59 -18.99
C TYR A 73 29.55 27.28 -17.80
N GLY A 74 29.19 26.89 -16.59
CA GLY A 74 29.83 27.35 -15.35
C GLY A 74 28.85 27.78 -14.28
N ASP A 75 29.39 28.40 -13.25
CA ASP A 75 28.64 28.78 -12.06
C ASP A 75 27.66 29.91 -12.35
N THR A 76 26.42 29.78 -11.87
CA THR A 76 25.35 30.74 -12.15
C THR A 76 25.68 32.13 -11.61
N ARG A 77 26.33 32.23 -10.45
CA ARG A 77 26.71 33.52 -9.84
C ARG A 77 27.79 34.20 -10.68
N GLU A 78 28.77 33.46 -11.20
CA GLU A 78 29.78 34.01 -12.09
C GLU A 78 29.18 34.48 -13.42
N GLN A 79 28.35 33.65 -14.04
CA GLN A 79 27.70 33.96 -15.31
C GLN A 79 26.75 35.16 -15.16
N LEU A 80 25.91 35.18 -14.12
CA LEU A 80 24.99 36.30 -13.85
C LEU A 80 25.72 37.62 -13.60
N ARG A 81 26.88 37.63 -12.91
CA ARG A 81 27.72 38.83 -12.75
C ARG A 81 28.17 39.41 -14.09
N SER A 82 28.31 38.56 -15.12
CA SER A 82 28.64 39.00 -16.49
C SER A 82 27.40 39.39 -17.31
N ILE A 83 26.26 38.73 -17.10
CA ILE A 83 25.03 38.92 -17.88
C ILE A 83 24.28 40.17 -17.42
N VAL A 84 24.00 40.29 -16.13
CA VAL A 84 23.11 41.33 -15.57
C VAL A 84 23.54 42.75 -15.97
N PRO A 85 24.84 43.13 -15.93
CA PRO A 85 25.27 44.47 -16.35
C PRO A 85 25.12 44.76 -17.85
N ARG A 86 24.97 43.72 -18.69
CA ARG A 86 24.84 43.86 -20.16
C ARG A 86 23.38 43.96 -20.61
N LEU A 87 22.43 43.70 -19.73
CA LEU A 87 21.00 43.78 -20.07
C LEU A 87 20.62 45.23 -20.32
N ALA A 88 20.06 45.51 -21.51
CA ALA A 88 19.64 46.85 -21.90
C ALA A 88 18.17 47.14 -21.54
N THR A 89 17.39 46.09 -21.28
CA THR A 89 15.96 46.15 -20.98
C THR A 89 15.64 45.15 -19.87
N PRO A 90 14.52 45.32 -19.14
CA PRO A 90 14.00 44.29 -18.26
C PRO A 90 13.96 42.91 -18.93
N SER A 91 14.24 41.88 -18.13
CA SER A 91 14.38 40.48 -18.56
C SER A 91 13.66 39.59 -17.57
N LEU A 92 13.29 38.39 -18.02
CA LEU A 92 12.67 37.37 -17.17
C LEU A 92 13.70 36.34 -16.76
N PHE A 93 13.80 36.07 -15.46
CA PHE A 93 14.67 35.07 -14.86
C PHE A 93 13.84 33.88 -14.37
N TRP A 94 14.24 32.68 -14.75
CA TRP A 94 13.80 31.41 -14.17
C TRP A 94 14.97 30.84 -13.35
N LEU A 95 14.86 30.85 -12.02
CA LEU A 95 15.93 30.44 -11.12
C LEU A 95 15.67 29.02 -10.60
N ASP A 96 16.48 28.07 -11.07
CA ASP A 96 16.27 26.62 -10.88
C ASP A 96 17.61 25.85 -10.81
N ALA A 97 18.67 26.49 -10.30
CA ALA A 97 20.01 25.90 -10.19
C ALA A 97 20.26 25.17 -8.85
N HIS A 98 19.19 24.74 -8.17
CA HIS A 98 19.29 24.05 -6.90
C HIS A 98 19.68 22.58 -7.11
N TRP A 99 20.43 22.03 -6.15
CA TRP A 99 20.75 20.61 -6.20
C TRP A 99 19.52 19.76 -5.90
N SER A 100 19.22 18.81 -6.79
CA SER A 100 18.06 17.91 -6.69
C SER A 100 18.45 16.42 -6.59
N GLY A 101 19.74 16.14 -6.38
CA GLY A 101 20.29 14.78 -6.27
C GLY A 101 20.74 14.16 -7.61
N GLY A 102 21.48 13.05 -7.52
CA GLY A 102 21.90 12.28 -8.69
C GLY A 102 23.00 12.96 -9.53
N VAL A 103 22.72 13.17 -10.82
CA VAL A 103 23.69 13.70 -11.82
C VAL A 103 23.75 15.23 -11.87
N THR A 104 22.90 15.91 -11.10
CA THR A 104 22.93 17.38 -10.99
C THR A 104 24.11 17.81 -10.11
N TYR A 105 24.71 18.95 -10.44
CA TYR A 105 25.83 19.49 -9.69
C TYR A 105 25.30 20.27 -8.48
N GLY A 106 26.00 20.25 -7.33
CA GLY A 106 25.65 21.07 -6.17
C GLY A 106 25.56 20.36 -4.82
N GLU A 107 25.92 19.08 -4.69
CA GLU A 107 25.87 18.33 -3.40
C GLU A 107 26.60 19.04 -2.23
N SER A 108 27.63 19.83 -2.54
CA SER A 108 28.40 20.62 -1.56
C SER A 108 28.10 22.12 -1.56
N ASP A 109 27.18 22.57 -2.42
CA ASP A 109 26.72 23.95 -2.56
C ASP A 109 25.29 23.94 -3.16
N GLU A 110 24.32 23.55 -2.32
CA GLU A 110 23.01 23.05 -2.75
C GLU A 110 22.07 24.14 -3.30
N CYS A 111 22.22 25.39 -2.87
CA CYS A 111 21.28 26.47 -3.19
C CYS A 111 22.01 27.81 -3.43
N PRO A 112 22.30 28.18 -4.69
CA PRO A 112 23.00 29.44 -5.01
C PRO A 112 22.09 30.69 -4.93
N LEU A 113 20.78 30.51 -4.71
CA LEU A 113 19.73 31.53 -4.87
C LEU A 113 20.01 32.84 -4.14
N ALA A 114 20.60 32.79 -2.93
CA ALA A 114 20.88 33.99 -2.15
C ALA A 114 21.75 34.98 -2.92
N GLU A 115 22.87 34.49 -3.47
CA GLU A 115 23.81 35.29 -4.23
C GLU A 115 23.26 35.66 -5.62
N GLU A 116 22.48 34.77 -6.25
CA GLU A 116 21.82 35.06 -7.52
C GLU A 116 20.90 36.29 -7.39
N LEU A 117 20.07 36.33 -6.34
CA LEU A 117 19.19 37.46 -6.05
C LEU A 117 19.98 38.73 -5.73
N GLU A 118 21.07 38.65 -4.97
CA GLU A 118 21.94 39.82 -4.74
C GLU A 118 22.52 40.39 -6.04
N ILE A 119 22.93 39.53 -6.97
CA ILE A 119 23.49 39.95 -8.26
C ILE A 119 22.40 40.62 -9.11
N ILE A 120 21.22 40.00 -9.21
CA ILE A 120 20.09 40.54 -9.99
C ILE A 120 19.61 41.87 -9.40
N ASN A 121 19.54 41.99 -8.07
CA ASN A 121 19.08 43.21 -7.39
C ASN A 121 20.03 44.41 -7.52
N ARG A 122 21.28 44.21 -7.92
CA ARG A 122 22.22 45.32 -8.25
C ARG A 122 21.90 45.98 -9.59
N SER A 123 21.07 45.35 -10.42
CA SER A 123 20.64 45.93 -11.68
C SER A 123 19.77 47.17 -11.45
N PRO A 124 19.96 48.26 -12.22
CA PRO A 124 19.03 49.38 -12.20
C PRO A 124 17.70 49.05 -12.89
N LEU A 125 17.57 47.88 -13.54
CA LEU A 125 16.39 47.48 -14.31
C LEU A 125 15.38 46.68 -13.48
N ASP A 126 14.11 46.81 -13.86
CA ASP A 126 12.99 46.15 -13.21
C ASP A 126 12.74 44.73 -13.75
N HIS A 127 13.62 43.80 -13.37
CA HIS A 127 13.53 42.40 -13.79
C HIS A 127 12.32 41.68 -13.20
N PHE A 128 11.90 40.62 -13.90
CA PHE A 128 10.86 39.67 -13.52
C PHE A 128 11.54 38.36 -13.13
N ILE A 129 11.29 37.84 -11.94
CA ILE A 129 12.02 36.69 -11.39
C ILE A 129 10.99 35.66 -10.96
N LEU A 130 11.14 34.43 -11.45
CA LEU A 130 10.37 33.27 -11.05
C LEU A 130 11.37 32.24 -10.52
N ILE A 131 11.09 31.69 -9.33
CA ILE A 131 11.98 30.76 -8.63
C ILE A 131 11.23 29.46 -8.46
N ASP A 132 11.83 28.35 -8.90
CA ASP A 132 11.22 27.02 -8.80
C ASP A 132 11.27 26.48 -7.37
N ASP A 133 10.52 25.41 -7.10
CA ASP A 133 10.52 24.67 -5.83
C ASP A 133 10.25 25.55 -4.59
N ALA A 134 9.25 26.45 -4.67
CA ALA A 134 8.88 27.36 -3.60
C ALA A 134 8.69 26.66 -2.24
N ARG A 135 8.15 25.43 -2.26
CA ARG A 135 7.97 24.55 -1.09
C ARG A 135 9.25 24.37 -0.26
N LEU A 136 10.42 24.33 -0.88
CA LEU A 136 11.72 24.12 -0.21
C LEU A 136 12.24 25.36 0.51
N PHE A 137 11.63 26.53 0.28
CA PHE A 137 11.90 27.77 1.01
C PHE A 137 10.83 28.09 2.05
N LEU A 138 9.63 27.49 1.90
CA LEU A 138 8.54 27.57 2.87
C LEU A 138 8.68 26.55 4.02
N SER A 139 9.50 25.51 3.81
CA SER A 139 9.85 24.48 4.79
C SER A 139 11.24 23.90 4.47
N PRO A 140 12.04 23.45 5.46
CA PRO A 140 13.33 22.84 5.19
C PRO A 140 13.25 21.68 4.20
N PRO A 141 14.25 21.52 3.30
CA PRO A 141 14.27 20.44 2.32
C PRO A 141 14.40 19.06 2.99
N PRO A 142 13.92 17.98 2.35
CA PRO A 142 13.96 16.64 2.91
C PRO A 142 15.40 16.10 3.02
N ARG A 143 15.64 15.13 3.90
CA ARG A 143 16.94 14.42 3.94
C ARG A 143 17.19 13.77 2.55
N PRO A 144 18.41 13.80 1.98
CA PRO A 144 19.70 14.09 2.63
C PRO A 144 20.18 15.56 2.56
N HIS A 145 19.35 16.52 2.14
CA HIS A 145 19.76 17.93 1.99
C HIS A 145 20.34 18.57 3.26
N GLN A 146 21.36 19.41 3.08
CA GLN A 146 22.02 20.16 4.13
C GLN A 146 21.28 21.48 4.40
N ILE A 147 20.49 21.51 5.47
CA ILE A 147 19.60 22.63 5.83
C ILE A 147 20.33 23.99 5.88
N ASP A 148 21.60 24.00 6.30
CA ASP A 148 22.42 25.21 6.42
C ASP A 148 22.86 25.82 5.07
N GLN A 149 22.68 25.10 3.97
CA GLN A 149 22.96 25.59 2.62
C GLN A 149 21.75 26.24 1.94
N TRP A 150 20.55 26.16 2.55
CA TRP A 150 19.32 26.72 1.99
C TRP A 150 18.89 27.99 2.73
N VAL A 151 18.28 28.94 2.00
CA VAL A 151 17.75 30.16 2.60
C VAL A 151 16.41 29.91 3.28
N ASP A 152 16.23 30.40 4.50
CA ASP A 152 14.90 30.44 5.12
C ASP A 152 14.02 31.54 4.50
N LEU A 153 12.70 31.41 4.67
CA LEU A 153 11.72 32.36 4.13
C LEU A 153 11.99 33.81 4.56
N SER A 154 12.45 34.03 5.79
CA SER A 154 12.68 35.38 6.31
C SER A 154 13.85 36.06 5.59
N THR A 155 14.91 35.30 5.34
CA THR A 155 16.12 35.71 4.62
C THR A 155 15.80 35.91 3.14
N LEU A 156 15.06 34.98 2.53
CA LEU A 156 14.62 35.10 1.14
C LEU A 156 13.78 36.37 0.91
N MET A 157 12.82 36.65 1.80
CA MET A 157 12.02 37.88 1.72
C MET A 157 12.87 39.13 1.96
N ALA A 158 13.87 39.09 2.83
CA ALA A 158 14.80 40.20 3.02
C ALA A 158 15.62 40.49 1.76
N LEU A 159 16.11 39.44 1.07
CA LEU A 159 16.85 39.54 -0.18
C LEU A 159 15.98 40.10 -1.31
N ILE A 160 14.75 39.60 -1.47
CA ILE A 160 13.81 40.12 -2.47
C ILE A 160 13.52 41.60 -2.23
N ASN A 161 13.34 42.00 -0.96
CA ASN A 161 13.05 43.39 -0.59
C ASN A 161 14.29 44.31 -0.57
N ALA A 162 15.50 43.78 -0.73
CA ALA A 162 16.73 44.59 -0.81
C ALA A 162 16.87 45.35 -2.15
N SER A 163 16.00 45.05 -3.12
CA SER A 163 15.93 45.78 -4.39
C SER A 163 15.57 47.26 -4.19
N ILE A 164 16.11 48.14 -5.03
CA ILE A 164 15.75 49.57 -5.05
C ILE A 164 14.34 49.83 -5.57
N HIS A 165 13.74 48.84 -6.24
CA HIS A 165 12.42 48.94 -6.87
C HIS A 165 11.39 48.18 -6.05
N GLU A 166 10.19 48.73 -5.89
CA GLU A 166 9.11 48.01 -5.22
C GLU A 166 8.70 46.77 -6.03
N LYS A 167 8.66 45.62 -5.37
CA LYS A 167 8.26 44.33 -5.97
C LYS A 167 6.90 43.86 -5.45
N TYR A 168 6.24 43.03 -6.25
CA TYR A 168 5.11 42.21 -5.85
C TYR A 168 5.56 40.75 -5.85
N THR A 169 5.34 40.08 -4.73
CA THR A 169 5.75 38.69 -4.50
C THR A 169 4.53 37.84 -4.18
N VAL A 170 4.41 36.69 -4.84
CA VAL A 170 3.34 35.72 -4.61
C VAL A 170 3.85 34.31 -4.90
N VAL A 171 3.38 33.31 -4.16
CA VAL A 171 3.60 31.90 -4.49
C VAL A 171 2.38 31.38 -5.24
N SER A 172 2.58 30.72 -6.38
CA SER A 172 1.52 30.12 -7.20
C SER A 172 2.03 28.85 -7.85
N GLU A 173 1.30 27.74 -7.74
CA GLU A 173 1.65 26.43 -8.32
C GLU A 173 3.09 25.96 -8.00
N ASP A 174 3.54 26.22 -6.76
CA ASP A 174 4.90 25.92 -6.27
C ASP A 174 6.05 26.74 -6.88
N VAL A 175 5.71 27.86 -7.51
CA VAL A 175 6.68 28.85 -8.02
C VAL A 175 6.57 30.14 -7.22
N LEU A 176 7.70 30.68 -6.77
CA LEU A 176 7.75 32.01 -6.16
C LEU A 176 7.93 33.07 -7.27
N ILE A 177 6.87 33.83 -7.51
CA ILE A 177 6.80 34.86 -8.55
C ILE A 177 7.11 36.23 -7.93
N VAL A 178 8.21 36.84 -8.35
CA VAL A 178 8.70 38.16 -7.92
C VAL A 178 8.76 39.09 -9.13
N VAL A 179 7.84 40.06 -9.20
CA VAL A 179 7.71 40.97 -10.34
C VAL A 179 7.73 42.44 -9.92
N PRO A 180 8.03 43.39 -10.81
CA PRO A 180 7.86 44.81 -10.52
C PRO A 180 6.43 45.10 -10.05
N LYS A 181 6.23 45.99 -9.07
CA LYS A 181 4.91 46.25 -8.46
C LYS A 181 3.81 46.57 -9.47
N GLN A 182 4.15 47.24 -10.58
CA GLN A 182 3.23 47.53 -11.68
C GLN A 182 2.68 46.28 -12.39
N ALA A 183 3.37 45.13 -12.29
CA ALA A 183 2.90 43.85 -12.82
C ALA A 183 1.92 43.11 -11.91
N ARG A 184 1.69 43.61 -10.69
CA ARG A 184 0.64 43.09 -9.80
C ARG A 184 -0.74 43.09 -10.46
N SER A 185 -1.06 44.09 -11.27
CA SER A 185 -2.36 44.16 -11.97
C SER A 185 -2.57 43.07 -13.01
N LEU A 186 -1.52 42.36 -13.40
CA LEU A 186 -1.59 41.19 -14.27
C LEU A 186 -1.43 39.90 -13.48
N VAL A 187 -0.42 39.82 -12.60
CA VAL A 187 -0.09 38.60 -11.86
C VAL A 187 -1.13 38.28 -10.79
N ALA A 188 -1.61 39.26 -10.03
CA ALA A 188 -2.58 38.98 -8.97
C ALA A 188 -3.93 38.48 -9.52
N PRO A 189 -4.52 39.10 -10.57
CA PRO A 189 -5.70 38.54 -11.22
C PRO A 189 -5.42 37.18 -11.86
N TYR A 190 -4.26 36.97 -12.47
CA TYR A 190 -3.91 35.67 -13.03
C TYR A 190 -3.90 34.56 -11.96
N CYS A 191 -3.21 34.78 -10.83
CA CYS A 191 -3.21 33.83 -9.73
C CYS A 191 -4.61 33.66 -9.15
N GLN A 192 -5.38 34.75 -9.04
CA GLN A 192 -6.77 34.70 -8.58
C GLN A 192 -7.65 33.93 -9.55
N ASP A 193 -7.50 34.07 -10.86
CA ASP A 193 -8.25 33.36 -11.90
C ASP A 193 -7.86 31.89 -11.94
N LEU A 194 -6.58 31.55 -11.77
CA LEU A 194 -6.15 30.16 -11.63
C LEU A 194 -6.77 29.54 -10.38
N ASN A 195 -6.66 30.23 -9.25
CA ASN A 195 -7.28 29.78 -8.01
C ASN A 195 -8.79 29.72 -8.16
N THR A 196 -9.42 30.69 -8.82
CA THR A 196 -10.88 30.76 -9.02
C THR A 196 -11.33 29.70 -9.99
N LYS A 197 -10.62 29.42 -11.07
CA LYS A 197 -10.92 28.30 -11.99
C LYS A 197 -10.70 26.97 -11.31
N PHE A 198 -9.65 26.84 -10.50
CA PHE A 198 -9.48 25.67 -9.64
C PHE A 198 -10.68 25.55 -8.69
N TRP A 199 -11.07 26.63 -8.01
CA TRP A 199 -12.23 26.69 -7.12
C TRP A 199 -13.56 26.54 -7.84
N GLU A 200 -13.71 26.96 -9.08
CA GLU A 200 -14.92 26.90 -9.90
C GLU A 200 -15.01 25.55 -10.60
N GLN A 201 -13.91 24.95 -11.03
CA GLN A 201 -13.89 23.55 -11.44
C GLN A 201 -14.25 22.70 -10.23
N PHE A 202 -13.64 22.97 -9.08
CA PHE A 202 -13.99 22.35 -7.81
C PHE A 202 -15.47 22.61 -7.39
N CYS A 203 -15.99 23.82 -7.53
CA CYS A 203 -17.36 24.24 -7.17
C CYS A 203 -18.42 24.03 -8.26
N ASN A 204 -18.02 23.72 -9.51
CA ASN A 204 -18.93 23.29 -10.57
C ASN A 204 -18.94 21.75 -10.67
N GLN A 205 -17.88 21.08 -10.20
CA GLN A 205 -17.83 19.64 -9.95
C GLN A 205 -18.57 19.26 -8.66
N THR A 206 -18.64 20.15 -7.66
CA THR A 206 -19.51 19.99 -6.49
C THR A 206 -20.75 20.86 -6.66
N ASN A 207 -21.95 20.31 -6.65
CA ASN A 207 -23.21 21.06 -6.78
C ASN A 207 -23.54 21.88 -5.51
N ALA A 208 -22.60 22.71 -5.04
CA ALA A 208 -22.65 23.46 -3.80
C ALA A 208 -23.77 24.54 -3.75
N ARG A 209 -24.48 24.78 -4.86
CA ARG A 209 -25.58 25.75 -4.90
C ARG A 209 -26.89 25.27 -4.27
N LYS A 210 -27.17 23.96 -4.19
CA LYS A 210 -28.47 23.48 -3.65
C LYS A 210 -28.53 23.27 -2.15
N LEU A 211 -27.38 23.08 -1.47
CA LEU A 211 -27.34 22.91 -0.01
C LEU A 211 -27.29 24.24 0.76
N VAL A 212 -27.03 25.36 0.08
CA VAL A 212 -26.92 26.69 0.72
C VAL A 212 -28.27 27.45 0.74
N GLU A 213 -29.24 27.10 -0.10
CA GLU A 213 -30.44 27.94 -0.28
C GLU A 213 -31.67 27.61 0.57
N ASN A 214 -31.71 26.51 1.34
CA ASN A 214 -32.94 26.08 2.04
C ASN A 214 -32.88 25.94 3.56
N SER A 215 -32.00 26.66 4.28
CA SER A 215 -32.04 26.67 5.75
C SER A 215 -31.50 27.96 6.37
N PHE A 216 -32.25 29.06 6.22
CA PHE A 216 -32.15 30.19 7.15
C PHE A 216 -33.47 30.39 7.90
N PRO A 217 -33.58 29.89 9.13
CA PRO A 217 -34.38 30.56 10.15
C PRO A 217 -33.47 31.37 11.08
N GLN A 218 -33.85 32.63 11.27
CA GLN A 218 -33.24 33.55 12.21
C GLN A 218 -33.35 33.05 13.66
N SER A 219 -32.25 33.27 14.40
CA SER A 219 -32.14 33.44 15.87
C SER A 219 -32.93 32.48 16.77
N GLY A 220 -32.22 31.58 17.46
CA GLY A 220 -32.73 30.82 18.59
C GLY A 220 -31.57 30.26 19.44
N SER A 221 -31.73 30.31 20.76
CA SER A 221 -30.71 30.14 21.80
C SER A 221 -29.91 28.82 21.77
N ALA A 222 -28.61 28.94 22.03
CA ALA A 222 -27.65 27.85 22.17
C ALA A 222 -28.03 26.80 23.23
N SER A 223 -28.05 25.54 22.80
CA SER A 223 -27.89 24.35 23.62
C SER A 223 -26.74 23.55 23.01
N LEU A 224 -25.73 23.24 23.80
CA LEU A 224 -24.56 22.44 23.42
C LEU A 224 -25.00 21.03 23.00
N THR A 225 -25.09 20.77 21.69
CA THR A 225 -25.00 19.42 21.11
C THR A 225 -23.71 19.37 20.32
N THR A 226 -22.94 18.28 20.42
CA THR A 226 -21.68 18.05 19.70
C THR A 226 -21.84 17.96 18.17
N GLY A 227 -23.05 18.18 17.64
CA GLY A 227 -23.40 18.06 16.21
C GLY A 227 -23.55 16.60 15.73
N GLU A 228 -23.04 15.61 16.46
CA GLU A 228 -23.08 14.19 16.09
C GLU A 228 -24.51 13.68 15.83
N LEU A 229 -25.48 14.13 16.63
CA LEU A 229 -26.88 13.78 16.44
C LEU A 229 -27.43 14.27 15.09
N GLU A 230 -26.95 15.41 14.59
CA GLU A 230 -27.34 15.93 13.28
C GLU A 230 -26.75 15.09 12.14
N VAL A 231 -25.55 14.52 12.34
CA VAL A 231 -24.97 13.53 11.40
C VAL A 231 -25.84 12.28 11.34
N LEU A 232 -26.25 11.73 12.49
CA LEU A 232 -27.11 10.56 12.55
C LEU A 232 -28.46 10.78 11.83
N LYS A 233 -29.03 11.99 11.95
CA LYS A 233 -30.28 12.36 11.26
C LYS A 233 -30.12 12.56 9.76
N GLY A 234 -28.94 13.01 9.32
CA GLY A 234 -28.64 13.32 7.93
C GLY A 234 -28.37 12.09 7.04
N ILE A 235 -28.13 10.92 7.65
CA ILE A 235 -27.76 9.69 6.96
C ILE A 235 -28.83 8.63 7.20
N SER A 236 -29.16 7.84 6.18
CA SER A 236 -30.07 6.69 6.29
C SER A 236 -29.30 5.38 6.15
N LEU A 237 -29.27 4.58 7.21
CA LEU A 237 -28.53 3.31 7.26
C LEU A 237 -29.43 2.09 7.50
N ALA A 238 -30.69 2.13 7.11
CA ALA A 238 -31.57 0.98 7.32
C ALA A 238 -31.06 -0.27 6.57
N GLY A 239 -30.98 -1.42 7.26
CA GLY A 239 -30.46 -2.67 6.71
C GLY A 239 -28.94 -2.72 6.56
N LYS A 240 -28.19 -1.79 7.17
CA LYS A 240 -26.75 -1.62 7.01
C LYS A 240 -25.95 -1.99 8.27
N VAL A 241 -24.63 -2.06 8.14
CA VAL A 241 -23.70 -2.45 9.22
C VAL A 241 -22.99 -1.23 9.81
N VAL A 242 -23.03 -1.10 11.13
CA VAL A 242 -22.47 0.03 11.90
C VAL A 242 -21.46 -0.48 12.93
N PHE A 243 -20.34 0.22 13.06
CA PHE A 243 -19.29 -0.07 14.03
C PHE A 243 -19.22 1.08 15.05
N ASP A 244 -19.22 0.74 16.33
CA ASP A 244 -19.00 1.65 17.46
C ASP A 244 -17.73 1.20 18.21
N VAL A 245 -16.60 1.78 17.84
CA VAL A 245 -15.28 1.45 18.39
C VAL A 245 -15.00 2.35 19.59
N GLY A 246 -14.93 1.77 20.78
CA GLY A 246 -14.88 2.53 22.04
C GLY A 246 -16.28 2.84 22.60
N ALA A 247 -17.18 1.86 22.50
CA ALA A 247 -18.61 2.07 22.77
C ALA A 247 -18.94 2.37 24.25
N HIS A 248 -18.00 2.18 25.19
CA HIS A 248 -18.16 2.40 26.63
C HIS A 248 -19.40 1.70 27.21
N THR A 249 -20.48 2.44 27.46
CA THR A 249 -21.76 1.92 27.99
C THR A 249 -22.89 1.95 26.95
N GLY A 250 -22.58 2.24 25.68
CA GLY A 250 -23.52 2.16 24.55
C GLY A 250 -24.40 3.39 24.33
N ALA A 251 -24.02 4.58 24.84
CA ALA A 251 -24.83 5.79 24.68
C ALA A 251 -24.95 6.23 23.22
N TRP A 252 -23.83 6.25 22.47
CA TRP A 252 -23.83 6.57 21.04
C TRP A 252 -24.56 5.51 20.22
N SER A 253 -24.25 4.22 20.44
CA SER A 253 -24.98 3.09 19.88
C SER A 253 -26.50 3.24 20.05
N LYS A 254 -26.98 3.62 21.25
CA LYS A 254 -28.41 3.85 21.49
C LYS A 254 -28.98 5.03 20.70
N ALA A 255 -28.22 6.12 20.57
CA ALA A 255 -28.63 7.25 19.75
C ALA A 255 -28.78 6.85 18.28
N ALA A 256 -27.81 6.12 17.73
CA ALA A 256 -27.86 5.57 16.38
C ALA A 256 -29.11 4.71 16.15
N LEU A 257 -29.43 3.81 17.09
CA LEU A 257 -30.61 2.94 17.02
C LEU A 257 -31.96 3.66 17.09
N ASN A 258 -32.00 4.87 17.65
CA ASN A 258 -33.23 5.68 17.64
C ASN A 258 -33.49 6.32 16.28
N HIS A 259 -32.48 6.38 15.40
CA HIS A 259 -32.55 7.02 14.08
C HIS A 259 -32.54 6.01 12.94
N TRP A 260 -31.71 4.98 13.03
CA TRP A 260 -31.58 3.96 12.00
C TRP A 260 -32.31 2.69 12.44
N ALA A 261 -33.42 2.41 11.78
CA ALA A 261 -34.13 1.15 11.96
C ALA A 261 -33.37 0.00 11.29
N ASP A 262 -33.37 -1.19 11.90
CA ASP A 262 -32.87 -2.42 11.27
C ASP A 262 -31.36 -2.37 10.90
N VAL A 263 -30.52 -1.86 11.81
CA VAL A 263 -29.05 -1.90 11.66
C VAL A 263 -28.46 -3.08 12.42
N GLN A 264 -27.40 -3.67 11.86
CA GLN A 264 -26.50 -4.54 12.61
C GLN A 264 -25.38 -3.69 13.19
N ILE A 265 -25.19 -3.71 14.52
CA ILE A 265 -24.18 -2.93 15.22
C ILE A 265 -23.12 -3.81 15.87
N HIS A 266 -21.87 -3.56 15.52
CA HIS A 266 -20.70 -4.15 16.15
C HIS A 266 -20.13 -3.14 17.14
N THR A 267 -20.06 -3.53 18.41
CA THR A 267 -19.51 -2.66 19.48
C THR A 267 -18.18 -3.22 19.95
N PHE A 268 -17.22 -2.34 20.25
CA PHE A 268 -15.91 -2.72 20.78
C PHE A 268 -15.67 -1.99 22.09
N GLU A 269 -15.52 -2.75 23.18
CA GLU A 269 -15.24 -2.23 24.52
C GLU A 269 -14.32 -3.21 25.27
N PRO A 270 -13.05 -2.85 25.52
CA PRO A 270 -12.08 -3.79 26.10
C PRO A 270 -12.29 -4.05 27.59
N THR A 271 -12.85 -3.10 28.35
CA THR A 271 -12.93 -3.24 29.81
C THR A 271 -14.10 -4.15 30.20
N PRO A 272 -13.88 -5.18 31.03
CA PRO A 272 -14.95 -6.10 31.42
C PRO A 272 -16.15 -5.36 32.03
N LYS A 273 -15.91 -4.34 32.86
CA LYS A 273 -16.98 -3.62 33.56
C LYS A 273 -17.88 -2.84 32.60
N SER A 274 -17.31 -2.05 31.69
CA SER A 274 -18.09 -1.26 30.73
C SER A 274 -18.74 -2.16 29.70
N TYR A 275 -18.04 -3.20 29.22
CA TYR A 275 -18.58 -4.21 28.31
C TYR A 275 -19.84 -4.89 28.85
N HIS A 276 -19.83 -5.33 30.12
CA HIS A 276 -21.02 -5.93 30.73
C HIS A 276 -22.18 -4.93 30.84
N ALA A 277 -21.90 -3.68 31.19
CA ALA A 277 -22.92 -2.62 31.26
C ALA A 277 -23.51 -2.30 29.88
N LEU A 278 -22.66 -2.25 28.84
CA LEU A 278 -23.06 -2.04 27.44
C LEU A 278 -24.01 -3.13 26.96
N ILE A 279 -23.67 -4.41 27.19
CA ILE A 279 -24.53 -5.52 26.78
C ILE A 279 -25.88 -5.45 27.48
N GLN A 280 -25.86 -5.26 28.81
CA GLN A 280 -27.10 -5.16 29.59
C GLN A 280 -27.99 -4.02 29.09
N TYR A 281 -27.39 -2.88 28.73
CA TYR A 281 -28.11 -1.72 28.25
C TYR A 281 -28.67 -1.91 26.84
N LEU A 282 -27.85 -2.36 25.88
CA LEU A 282 -28.26 -2.45 24.47
C LEU A 282 -29.16 -3.65 24.17
N ALA A 283 -29.06 -4.74 24.96
CA ALA A 283 -29.93 -5.91 24.81
C ALA A 283 -31.41 -5.61 25.10
N GLU A 284 -31.74 -4.48 25.73
CA GLU A 284 -33.13 -4.04 25.91
C GLU A 284 -33.75 -3.49 24.60
N PHE A 285 -32.93 -3.16 23.61
CA PHE A 285 -33.36 -2.44 22.40
C PHE A 285 -33.14 -3.20 21.10
N LEU A 286 -32.23 -4.18 21.08
CA LEU A 286 -31.90 -4.96 19.90
C LEU A 286 -32.12 -6.46 20.13
N PRO A 287 -32.64 -7.20 19.13
CA PRO A 287 -32.52 -8.64 19.13
C PRO A 287 -31.03 -9.05 19.07
N THR A 288 -30.72 -10.22 19.63
CA THR A 288 -29.34 -10.75 19.73
C THR A 288 -28.61 -10.84 18.39
N GLU A 289 -29.33 -10.97 17.27
CA GLU A 289 -28.76 -11.10 15.92
C GLU A 289 -28.29 -9.76 15.32
N GLN A 290 -28.76 -8.62 15.87
CA GLN A 290 -28.41 -7.27 15.42
C GLN A 290 -27.34 -6.60 16.28
N LEU A 291 -27.08 -7.09 17.50
CA LEU A 291 -26.03 -6.58 18.38
C LEU A 291 -24.89 -7.60 18.47
N ILE A 292 -23.70 -7.23 17.99
CA ILE A 292 -22.50 -8.07 18.04
C ILE A 292 -21.48 -7.39 18.97
N PRO A 293 -21.50 -7.71 20.27
CA PRO A 293 -20.61 -7.09 21.24
C PRO A 293 -19.25 -7.80 21.24
N ASN A 294 -18.17 -7.02 21.20
CA ASN A 294 -16.80 -7.51 21.20
C ASN A 294 -16.04 -6.93 22.40
N GLN A 295 -15.57 -7.81 23.28
CA GLN A 295 -14.72 -7.40 24.40
C GLN A 295 -13.25 -7.27 23.96
N LEU A 296 -13.00 -6.38 23.01
CA LEU A 296 -11.72 -6.18 22.36
C LEU A 296 -11.42 -4.68 22.28
N ALA A 297 -10.15 -4.32 22.37
CA ALA A 297 -9.67 -3.02 21.89
C ALA A 297 -9.35 -3.12 20.40
N VAL A 298 -9.51 -2.03 19.68
CA VAL A 298 -9.15 -1.93 18.26
C VAL A 298 -7.94 -1.02 18.13
N SER A 299 -6.96 -1.42 17.33
CA SER A 299 -5.66 -0.74 17.16
C SER A 299 -5.10 -1.09 15.77
N ASP A 300 -3.84 -0.75 15.51
CA ASP A 300 -3.13 -1.04 14.26
C ASP A 300 -2.53 -2.46 14.21
N GLN A 301 -2.50 -3.17 15.35
CA GLN A 301 -1.97 -4.54 15.45
C GLN A 301 -2.77 -5.43 16.43
N PRO A 302 -2.94 -6.73 16.12
CA PRO A 302 -3.50 -7.69 17.05
C PRO A 302 -2.52 -8.05 18.16
N GLY A 303 -3.02 -8.37 19.36
CA GLY A 303 -2.17 -8.84 20.44
C GLY A 303 -2.73 -8.62 21.84
N LEU A 304 -1.82 -8.68 22.82
CA LEU A 304 -2.10 -8.33 24.21
C LEU A 304 -1.43 -7.00 24.52
N GLN A 305 -2.21 -5.99 24.91
CA GLN A 305 -1.70 -4.66 25.23
C GLN A 305 -2.08 -4.25 26.66
N THR A 306 -1.34 -3.27 27.19
CA THR A 306 -1.64 -2.68 28.51
C THR A 306 -2.60 -1.52 28.34
N PHE A 307 -3.77 -1.64 28.94
CA PHE A 307 -4.80 -0.61 29.02
C PHE A 307 -4.72 0.10 30.38
N TYR A 308 -4.89 1.42 30.40
CA TYR A 308 -4.74 2.24 31.61
C TYR A 308 -6.10 2.69 32.12
N LEU A 309 -6.45 2.24 33.34
CA LEU A 309 -7.72 2.55 33.99
C LEU A 309 -7.57 3.72 34.97
N TYR A 310 -8.23 4.84 34.69
CA TYR A 310 -8.28 6.01 35.57
C TYR A 310 -9.54 5.93 36.43
N GLU A 311 -9.40 5.46 37.68
CA GLU A 311 -10.53 5.25 38.61
C GLU A 311 -11.39 6.51 38.82
N ASP A 312 -10.74 7.69 38.85
CA ASP A 312 -11.40 8.98 39.09
C ASP A 312 -12.02 9.57 37.82
N ALA A 313 -11.70 9.03 36.63
CA ALA A 313 -12.24 9.45 35.34
C ALA A 313 -12.36 8.24 34.38
N PRO A 314 -13.33 7.33 34.59
CA PRO A 314 -13.41 6.08 33.83
C PRO A 314 -13.66 6.25 32.32
N THR A 315 -14.17 7.39 31.89
CA THR A 315 -14.32 7.73 30.46
C THR A 315 -12.98 7.95 29.77
N TRP A 316 -11.92 8.24 30.52
CA TRP A 316 -10.57 8.50 29.99
C TRP A 316 -9.68 7.25 29.96
N ASN A 317 -10.26 6.05 30.05
CA ASN A 317 -9.47 4.82 29.96
C ASN A 317 -8.97 4.65 28.53
N THR A 318 -7.68 4.36 28.36
CA THR A 318 -7.01 4.39 27.05
C THR A 318 -5.81 3.43 27.02
N LEU A 319 -5.31 3.11 25.82
CA LEU A 319 -4.03 2.43 25.62
C LEU A 319 -2.81 3.34 25.89
N HIS A 320 -3.01 4.65 26.04
CA HIS A 320 -1.94 5.62 26.24
C HIS A 320 -1.82 6.15 27.69
N ARG A 321 -0.60 6.45 28.13
CA ARG A 321 -0.35 7.09 29.42
C ARG A 321 -0.57 8.60 29.33
N ARG A 322 -1.38 9.17 30.21
CA ARG A 322 -1.66 10.61 30.26
C ARG A 322 -0.65 11.33 31.15
N ASN A 323 0.64 11.17 30.83
CA ASN A 323 1.77 11.58 31.66
C ASN A 323 1.75 13.08 32.02
N ALA A 324 1.25 13.93 31.12
CA ALA A 324 1.14 15.37 31.38
C ALA A 324 0.11 15.68 32.47
N LEU A 325 -1.05 15.02 32.44
CA LEU A 325 -2.12 15.20 33.43
C LEU A 325 -1.77 14.57 34.76
N GLU A 326 -1.09 13.42 34.76
CA GLU A 326 -0.58 12.79 35.99
C GLU A 326 0.36 13.73 36.76
N LYS A 327 1.24 14.45 36.05
CA LYS A 327 2.11 15.48 36.64
C LYS A 327 1.35 16.69 37.18
N GLN A 328 0.14 16.93 36.68
CA GLN A 328 -0.75 18.01 37.13
C GLN A 328 -1.72 17.58 38.23
N GLY A 329 -1.61 16.34 38.72
CA GLY A 329 -2.36 15.85 39.87
C GLY A 329 -3.43 14.79 39.55
N LEU A 330 -3.55 14.34 38.30
CA LEU A 330 -4.36 13.16 37.97
C LEU A 330 -3.75 11.92 38.64
N ARG A 331 -4.58 11.13 39.32
CA ARG A 331 -4.12 9.90 39.98
C ARG A 331 -3.61 8.90 38.93
N SER A 332 -2.46 8.27 39.22
CA SER A 332 -1.90 7.27 38.32
C SER A 332 -2.87 6.13 38.04
N PRO A 333 -2.97 5.66 36.79
CA PRO A 333 -3.93 4.64 36.40
C PRO A 333 -3.48 3.26 36.89
N SER A 334 -4.46 2.35 37.01
CA SER A 334 -4.18 0.93 37.19
C SER A 334 -4.06 0.23 35.82
N PRO A 335 -3.08 -0.66 35.61
CA PRO A 335 -2.94 -1.37 34.35
C PRO A 335 -3.91 -2.56 34.26
N LEU A 336 -4.47 -2.79 33.07
CA LEU A 336 -5.28 -3.95 32.71
C LEU A 336 -4.76 -4.53 31.39
N SER A 337 -4.48 -5.83 31.32
CA SER A 337 -4.16 -6.46 30.04
C SER A 337 -5.43 -6.71 29.23
N VAL A 338 -5.46 -6.21 28.00
CA VAL A 338 -6.60 -6.34 27.08
C VAL A 338 -6.15 -6.93 25.76
N LEU A 339 -7.06 -7.66 25.09
CA LEU A 339 -6.83 -8.14 23.73
C LEU A 339 -7.09 -7.03 22.73
N THR A 340 -6.20 -6.87 21.76
CA THR A 340 -6.34 -5.95 20.63
C THR A 340 -6.52 -6.72 19.32
N THR A 341 -7.23 -6.10 18.37
CA THR A 341 -7.38 -6.55 16.98
C THR A 341 -7.29 -5.34 16.03
N THR A 342 -7.10 -5.59 14.74
CA THR A 342 -7.34 -4.59 13.68
C THR A 342 -8.75 -4.75 13.12
N LEU A 343 -9.28 -3.71 12.46
CA LEU A 343 -10.57 -3.79 11.77
C LEU A 343 -10.47 -4.70 10.54
N ASP A 344 -9.37 -4.62 9.80
CA ASP A 344 -9.10 -5.49 8.64
C ASP A 344 -9.17 -6.97 9.05
N GLN A 345 -8.46 -7.37 10.11
CA GLN A 345 -8.47 -8.74 10.60
C GLN A 345 -9.84 -9.15 11.15
N TYR A 346 -10.51 -8.28 11.89
CA TYR A 346 -11.82 -8.59 12.45
C TYR A 346 -12.84 -8.87 11.34
N CYS A 347 -12.93 -7.99 10.35
CA CYS A 347 -13.81 -8.13 9.21
C CYS A 347 -13.50 -9.38 8.38
N GLU A 348 -12.21 -9.67 8.14
CA GLU A 348 -11.77 -10.89 7.46
C GLU A 348 -12.27 -12.16 8.20
N GLN A 349 -12.09 -12.22 9.52
CA GLN A 349 -12.45 -13.39 10.32
C GLN A 349 -13.95 -13.72 10.31
N ILE A 350 -14.80 -12.69 10.31
CA ILE A 350 -16.25 -12.87 10.32
C ILE A 350 -16.87 -12.84 8.92
N GLY A 351 -16.04 -12.65 7.88
CA GLY A 351 -16.49 -12.51 6.50
C GLY A 351 -17.30 -11.24 6.22
N LEU A 352 -17.15 -10.20 7.05
CA LEU A 352 -17.83 -8.93 6.85
C LEU A 352 -17.11 -8.12 5.77
N ARG A 353 -17.83 -7.73 4.73
CA ARG A 353 -17.25 -7.08 3.55
C ARG A 353 -17.36 -5.56 3.56
N ARG A 354 -18.30 -4.96 4.28
CA ARG A 354 -18.51 -3.51 4.27
C ARG A 354 -18.91 -2.99 5.65
N ILE A 355 -18.36 -1.84 6.01
CA ILE A 355 -18.75 -1.05 7.18
C ILE A 355 -19.43 0.21 6.66
N ASN A 356 -20.74 0.30 6.82
CA ASN A 356 -21.47 1.48 6.33
C ASN A 356 -21.27 2.68 7.25
N PHE A 357 -20.97 2.50 8.54
CA PHE A 357 -20.60 3.64 9.39
C PHE A 357 -19.64 3.19 10.48
N LEU A 358 -18.46 3.79 10.53
CA LEU A 358 -17.43 3.53 11.53
C LEU A 358 -17.33 4.72 12.49
N LYS A 359 -17.81 4.57 13.73
CA LYS A 359 -17.50 5.51 14.82
C LYS A 359 -16.27 5.04 15.58
N ILE A 360 -15.37 5.98 15.89
CA ILE A 360 -14.15 5.77 16.65
C ILE A 360 -14.10 6.77 17.82
N ASP A 361 -14.07 6.25 19.05
CA ASP A 361 -13.98 6.98 20.32
C ASP A 361 -13.06 6.27 21.32
N VAL A 362 -11.75 6.38 21.16
CA VAL A 362 -10.81 5.48 21.85
C VAL A 362 -9.75 6.22 22.65
N GLU A 363 -9.98 7.52 22.87
CA GLU A 363 -9.18 8.37 23.76
C GLU A 363 -7.68 8.35 23.37
N GLY A 364 -7.39 8.58 22.09
CA GLY A 364 -6.03 8.75 21.55
C GLY A 364 -5.58 7.67 20.56
N GLU A 365 -6.26 6.54 20.49
CA GLU A 365 -5.95 5.43 19.58
C GLU A 365 -6.58 5.60 18.18
N GLU A 366 -7.28 6.72 17.90
CA GLU A 366 -8.09 6.88 16.68
C GLU A 366 -7.29 6.70 15.39
N ALA A 367 -6.10 7.30 15.32
CA ALA A 367 -5.21 7.18 14.17
C ALA A 367 -4.78 5.72 13.94
N ASN A 368 -4.52 4.96 15.00
CA ASN A 368 -4.11 3.56 14.89
C ASN A 368 -5.29 2.66 14.50
N VAL A 369 -6.52 2.96 14.96
CA VAL A 369 -7.73 2.27 14.48
C VAL A 369 -7.88 2.44 12.97
N LEU A 370 -7.65 3.65 12.44
CA LEU A 370 -7.69 3.92 11.00
C LEU A 370 -6.58 3.17 10.23
N LEU A 371 -5.36 3.12 10.79
CA LEU A 371 -4.27 2.33 10.23
C LEU A 371 -4.60 0.82 10.22
N GLY A 372 -5.27 0.32 11.26
CA GLY A 372 -5.79 -1.04 11.33
C GLY A 372 -7.01 -1.33 10.43
N ALA A 373 -7.47 -0.34 9.66
CA ALA A 373 -8.56 -0.45 8.68
C ALA A 373 -8.08 -0.14 7.25
N LYS A 374 -6.76 -0.14 7.02
CA LYS A 374 -6.14 0.32 5.78
C LYS A 374 -6.65 -0.45 4.56
N GLU A 375 -6.78 -1.77 4.65
CA GLU A 375 -7.24 -2.57 3.51
C GLU A 375 -8.73 -2.34 3.23
N LEU A 376 -9.56 -2.20 4.27
CA LEU A 376 -10.96 -1.82 4.12
C LEU A 376 -11.12 -0.42 3.49
N LEU A 377 -10.32 0.56 3.91
CA LEU A 377 -10.33 1.91 3.32
C LEU A 377 -9.88 1.88 1.86
N ARG A 378 -8.76 1.20 1.56
CA ARG A 378 -8.20 1.04 0.21
C ARG A 378 -9.16 0.34 -0.76
N GLN A 379 -9.93 -0.62 -0.27
CA GLN A 379 -10.92 -1.36 -1.05
C GLN A 379 -12.27 -0.65 -1.12
N GLU A 380 -12.36 0.57 -0.56
CA GLU A 380 -13.59 1.35 -0.52
C GLU A 380 -14.72 0.55 0.17
N ARG A 381 -14.41 -0.13 1.27
CA ARG A 381 -15.35 -0.94 2.06
C ARG A 381 -15.83 -0.24 3.32
N ILE A 382 -15.44 1.02 3.52
CA ILE A 382 -15.98 1.89 4.55
C ILE A 382 -16.70 3.06 3.87
N ASP A 383 -17.90 3.41 4.33
CA ASP A 383 -18.69 4.48 3.69
C ASP A 383 -18.50 5.82 4.43
N TYR A 384 -18.66 5.79 5.75
CA TYR A 384 -18.53 6.95 6.64
C TYR A 384 -17.63 6.60 7.83
N VAL A 385 -16.75 7.53 8.20
CA VAL A 385 -15.86 7.41 9.36
C VAL A 385 -16.05 8.62 10.26
N GLN A 386 -16.55 8.43 11.47
CA GLN A 386 -16.59 9.48 12.48
C GLN A 386 -15.52 9.22 13.54
N PHE A 387 -14.71 10.22 13.88
CA PHE A 387 -13.70 10.08 14.94
C PHE A 387 -13.56 11.33 15.80
N GLU A 388 -13.14 11.11 17.06
CA GLU A 388 -12.83 12.17 18.01
C GLU A 388 -11.39 12.68 17.83
N TYR A 389 -11.20 13.98 17.95
CA TYR A 389 -9.90 14.64 17.99
C TYR A 389 -9.81 15.50 19.25
N GLY A 390 -8.65 15.50 19.92
CA GLY A 390 -8.44 16.31 21.10
C GLY A 390 -7.09 16.07 21.77
N GLY A 391 -6.98 16.49 23.04
CA GLY A 391 -5.73 16.48 23.79
C GLY A 391 -5.08 15.09 23.97
N THR A 392 -5.86 14.01 23.89
CA THR A 392 -5.38 12.62 23.97
C THR A 392 -4.46 12.24 22.82
N TRP A 393 -4.57 12.89 21.66
CA TRP A 393 -3.68 12.65 20.52
C TRP A 393 -2.24 13.07 20.83
N ARG A 394 -2.02 14.02 21.73
CA ARG A 394 -0.68 14.36 22.24
C ARG A 394 -0.09 13.25 23.08
N ASP A 395 -0.92 12.59 23.90
CA ASP A 395 -0.50 11.47 24.73
C ASP A 395 -0.14 10.24 23.85
N ALA A 396 -0.78 10.13 22.67
CA ALA A 396 -0.55 9.09 21.67
C ALA A 396 0.57 9.41 20.65
N GLU A 397 1.13 10.62 20.68
CA GLU A 397 2.11 11.12 19.70
C GLU A 397 1.59 11.06 18.25
N LYS A 398 0.31 11.45 18.03
CA LYS A 398 -0.37 11.46 16.73
C LYS A 398 -0.84 12.87 16.34
N ASN A 399 -0.97 13.10 15.04
CA ASN A 399 -1.35 14.40 14.45
C ASN A 399 -2.56 14.27 13.52
N LEU A 400 -3.48 15.24 13.55
CA LEU A 400 -4.64 15.30 12.66
C LEU A 400 -4.21 15.42 11.19
N GLY A 401 -3.10 16.11 10.90
CA GLY A 401 -2.60 16.26 9.54
C GLY A 401 -2.25 14.93 8.87
N GLU A 402 -1.70 13.98 9.63
CA GLU A 402 -1.37 12.64 9.13
C GLU A 402 -2.64 11.86 8.80
N VAL A 403 -3.66 11.93 9.67
CA VAL A 403 -4.96 11.29 9.44
C VAL A 403 -5.71 11.92 8.26
N PHE A 404 -5.62 13.24 8.11
CA PHE A 404 -6.18 13.95 6.95
C PHE A 404 -5.59 13.41 5.64
N ILE A 405 -4.26 13.33 5.53
CA ILE A 405 -3.58 12.83 4.33
C ILE A 405 -3.93 11.36 4.10
N PHE A 406 -3.87 10.54 5.16
CA PHE A 406 -4.17 9.11 5.07
C PHE A 406 -5.59 8.83 4.55
N LEU A 407 -6.60 9.55 5.05
CA LEU A 407 -7.98 9.40 4.58
C LEU A 407 -8.17 9.96 3.16
N HIS A 408 -7.46 11.04 2.82
CA HIS A 408 -7.49 11.62 1.48
C HIS A 408 -6.92 10.67 0.42
N ASP A 409 -5.83 9.97 0.73
CA ASP A 409 -5.21 8.96 -0.15
C ASP A 409 -6.17 7.80 -0.50
N PHE A 410 -7.23 7.61 0.29
CA PHE A 410 -8.29 6.63 0.06
C PHE A 410 -9.63 7.25 -0.35
N ASN A 411 -9.61 8.44 -0.98
CA ASN A 411 -10.80 9.10 -1.51
C ASN A 411 -11.85 9.47 -0.46
N TYR A 412 -11.45 9.86 0.76
CA TYR A 412 -12.36 10.43 1.75
C TYR A 412 -12.23 11.95 1.83
N ALA A 413 -13.38 12.62 1.93
CA ALA A 413 -13.48 14.04 2.23
C ALA A 413 -13.73 14.24 3.73
N LEU A 414 -12.96 15.12 4.37
CA LEU A 414 -13.05 15.37 5.80
C LEU A 414 -13.95 16.57 6.12
N PHE A 415 -14.80 16.43 7.13
CA PHE A 415 -15.69 17.47 7.64
C PHE A 415 -15.52 17.58 9.15
N LYS A 416 -15.39 18.80 9.67
CA LYS A 416 -15.51 19.08 11.11
C LYS A 416 -16.99 19.16 11.48
N ILE A 417 -17.41 18.37 12.47
CA ILE A 417 -18.79 18.37 12.96
C ILE A 417 -18.98 19.57 13.87
N GLN A 418 -19.96 20.42 13.55
CA GLN A 418 -20.37 21.58 14.33
C GLN A 418 -21.82 21.43 14.81
N PRO A 419 -22.24 22.11 15.90
CA PRO A 419 -23.61 22.02 16.39
C PRO A 419 -24.69 22.38 15.35
N ASN A 420 -24.33 23.18 14.35
CA ASN A 420 -25.21 23.71 13.30
C ASN A 420 -24.93 23.13 11.91
N GLY A 421 -24.10 22.10 11.77
CA GLY A 421 -23.84 21.42 10.49
C GLY A 421 -22.43 20.88 10.34
N LEU A 422 -22.08 20.50 9.10
CA LEU A 422 -20.76 20.02 8.73
C LEU A 422 -19.94 21.14 8.11
N GLN A 423 -18.75 21.40 8.64
CA GLN A 423 -17.76 22.28 8.02
C GLN A 423 -16.80 21.43 7.19
N PHE A 424 -16.85 21.56 5.87
CA PHE A 424 -15.91 20.88 4.99
C PHE A 424 -14.47 21.38 5.21
N ILE A 425 -13.52 20.45 5.28
CA ILE A 425 -12.08 20.69 5.40
C ILE A 425 -11.44 20.27 4.07
N PRO A 426 -11.29 21.20 3.10
CA PRO A 426 -10.76 20.88 1.78
C PRO A 426 -9.25 20.60 1.79
N GLN A 427 -8.54 21.17 2.75
CA GLN A 427 -7.10 21.05 2.88
C GLN A 427 -6.75 21.12 4.37
N PHE A 428 -5.71 20.40 4.75
CA PHE A 428 -5.12 20.57 6.07
C PHE A 428 -4.32 21.88 6.13
N THR A 429 -4.54 22.67 7.17
CA THR A 429 -3.70 23.82 7.52
C THR A 429 -3.15 23.63 8.92
N PRO A 430 -1.94 24.13 9.25
CA PRO A 430 -1.35 23.94 10.57
C PRO A 430 -2.21 24.43 11.74
N GLU A 431 -3.11 25.38 11.49
CA GLU A 431 -4.04 25.90 12.51
C GLU A 431 -5.11 24.89 12.93
N LEU A 432 -5.34 23.85 12.12
CA LEU A 432 -6.24 22.75 12.49
C LEU A 432 -5.59 21.77 13.47
N GLU A 433 -4.27 21.84 13.67
CA GLU A 433 -3.54 21.03 14.66
C GLU A 433 -3.56 21.72 16.05
N ASP A 434 -4.75 21.96 16.59
CA ASP A 434 -4.95 22.68 17.85
C ASP A 434 -5.01 21.75 19.09
N PHE A 435 -5.27 20.46 18.87
CA PHE A 435 -5.60 19.44 19.88
C PHE A 435 -6.77 19.84 20.77
N GLU A 436 -7.66 20.71 20.28
CA GLU A 436 -8.90 21.05 20.93
C GLU A 436 -9.98 20.02 20.57
N PHE A 437 -10.79 19.68 21.58
CA PHE A 437 -11.86 18.70 21.43
C PHE A 437 -12.76 19.03 20.23
N SER A 438 -12.83 18.10 19.28
CA SER A 438 -13.59 18.23 18.04
C SER A 438 -14.01 16.85 17.55
N ASN A 439 -15.15 16.77 16.87
CA ASN A 439 -15.57 15.57 16.15
C ASN A 439 -15.40 15.80 14.64
N TYR A 440 -14.90 14.79 13.94
CA TYR A 440 -14.74 14.82 12.48
C TYR A 440 -15.54 13.69 11.84
N LEU A 441 -16.03 13.93 10.63
CA LEU A 441 -16.67 12.97 9.75
C LEU A 441 -15.89 12.92 8.44
N ALA A 442 -15.33 11.77 8.10
CA ALA A 442 -14.81 11.48 6.79
C ALA A 442 -15.88 10.74 5.97
N VAL A 443 -16.12 11.20 4.75
CA VAL A 443 -17.14 10.65 3.85
C VAL A 443 -16.44 10.19 2.58
N HIS A 444 -16.66 8.93 2.17
CA HIS A 444 -16.12 8.45 0.90
C HIS A 444 -16.67 9.28 -0.26
N GLN A 445 -15.82 9.66 -1.21
CA GLN A 445 -16.19 10.56 -2.32
C GLN A 445 -17.34 10.03 -3.19
N ARG A 446 -17.56 8.70 -3.23
CA ARG A 446 -18.70 8.07 -3.94
C ARG A 446 -20.08 8.61 -3.53
N PHE A 447 -20.22 9.19 -2.34
CA PHE A 447 -21.49 9.77 -1.86
C PHE A 447 -21.62 11.26 -2.21
N GLN A 448 -20.66 11.82 -2.95
CA GLN A 448 -20.73 13.15 -3.54
C GLN A 448 -21.39 13.03 -4.93
N GLU A 449 -22.44 13.80 -5.22
CA GLU A 449 -23.10 13.77 -6.53
C GLU A 449 -22.12 14.22 -7.64
N HIS A 450 -21.76 13.32 -8.54
CA HIS A 450 -21.11 13.67 -9.81
C HIS A 450 -22.14 14.36 -10.72
N PRO A 451 -21.84 15.54 -11.30
CA PRO A 451 -22.60 16.00 -12.45
C PRO A 451 -22.44 14.93 -13.52
N SER A 452 -23.55 14.44 -14.10
CA SER A 452 -23.55 13.58 -15.27
C SER A 452 -22.92 14.34 -16.46
N THR A 453 -21.59 14.35 -16.50
CA THR A 453 -20.79 14.68 -17.66
C THR A 453 -20.22 13.36 -18.15
N GLU A 454 -20.30 13.10 -19.46
CA GLU A 454 -19.81 11.88 -20.12
C GLU A 454 -18.58 11.29 -19.41
N ALA A 455 -18.68 10.01 -19.04
CA ALA A 455 -17.68 9.33 -18.23
C ALA A 455 -16.29 9.48 -18.89
N SER A 456 -15.45 10.32 -18.30
CA SER A 456 -14.12 10.66 -18.83
C SER A 456 -13.06 9.68 -18.35
N TRP A 457 -13.36 8.39 -18.29
CA TRP A 457 -12.31 7.38 -18.07
C TRP A 457 -11.56 7.18 -19.38
N ASP A 458 -10.23 7.27 -19.36
CA ASP A 458 -9.37 7.00 -20.51
C ASP A 458 -8.75 5.59 -20.40
N LEU A 459 -9.26 4.65 -21.20
CA LEU A 459 -8.70 3.30 -21.26
C LEU A 459 -7.21 3.29 -21.62
N ALA A 460 -6.73 4.25 -22.43
CA ALA A 460 -5.31 4.34 -22.78
C ALA A 460 -4.46 4.64 -21.53
N GLU A 461 -4.94 5.55 -20.67
CA GLU A 461 -4.29 5.88 -19.41
C GLU A 461 -4.25 4.67 -18.48
N TRP A 462 -5.37 3.95 -18.34
CA TRP A 462 -5.43 2.76 -17.49
C TRP A 462 -4.59 1.60 -18.02
N PHE A 463 -4.60 1.35 -19.33
CA PHE A 463 -3.75 0.32 -19.92
C PHE A 463 -2.27 0.63 -19.70
N THR A 464 -1.87 1.89 -19.83
CA THR A 464 -0.50 2.33 -19.50
C THR A 464 -0.20 2.20 -18.00
N LYS A 465 -1.12 2.64 -17.14
CA LYS A 465 -0.97 2.64 -15.67
C LYS A 465 -0.86 1.23 -15.10
N TYR A 466 -1.57 0.26 -15.68
CA TYR A 466 -1.66 -1.11 -15.19
C TYR A 466 -0.90 -2.13 -16.05
N ASP A 467 -0.10 -1.68 -17.02
CA ASP A 467 0.72 -2.53 -17.90
C ASP A 467 -0.10 -3.58 -18.66
N ILE A 468 -1.24 -3.15 -19.21
CA ILE A 468 -2.14 -3.99 -20.01
C ILE A 468 -1.82 -3.73 -21.49
N GLN A 469 -1.56 -4.79 -22.24
CA GLN A 469 -1.39 -4.72 -23.69
C GLN A 469 -2.72 -5.08 -24.36
N PRO A 470 -3.52 -4.12 -24.84
CA PRO A 470 -4.81 -4.41 -25.45
C PRO A 470 -4.63 -5.23 -26.74
N SER A 471 -5.44 -6.28 -26.94
CA SER A 471 -5.47 -7.03 -28.21
C SER A 471 -6.89 -7.16 -28.75
N TYR A 472 -7.69 -8.10 -28.23
CA TYR A 472 -9.09 -8.27 -28.62
C TYR A 472 -10.03 -7.95 -27.46
N LEU A 473 -11.12 -7.26 -27.80
CA LEU A 473 -12.11 -6.76 -26.86
C LEU A 473 -13.48 -7.41 -27.10
N ILE A 474 -14.13 -7.80 -26.01
CA ILE A 474 -15.57 -8.07 -25.98
C ILE A 474 -16.26 -6.88 -25.31
N HIS A 475 -17.19 -6.26 -26.01
CA HIS A 475 -18.01 -5.17 -25.48
C HIS A 475 -19.48 -5.59 -25.45
N ILE A 476 -20.08 -5.62 -24.26
CA ILE A 476 -21.48 -6.00 -24.05
C ILE A 476 -22.27 -4.77 -23.64
N GLY A 477 -23.14 -4.30 -24.54
CA GLY A 477 -23.82 -3.01 -24.46
C GLY A 477 -23.62 -2.17 -25.72
N ALA A 478 -24.47 -1.16 -25.90
CA ALA A 478 -24.45 -0.30 -27.07
C ALA A 478 -23.41 0.80 -26.88
N ALA A 479 -22.62 1.07 -27.92
CA ALA A 479 -21.71 2.20 -27.94
C ALA A 479 -22.33 3.46 -28.51
N GLU A 480 -21.87 4.59 -27.99
CA GLU A 480 -21.95 5.88 -28.68
C GLU A 480 -20.87 5.96 -29.78
N PRO A 481 -21.06 6.78 -30.84
CA PRO A 481 -20.09 6.92 -31.94
C PRO A 481 -18.65 7.16 -31.47
N GLU A 482 -18.48 7.93 -30.40
CA GLU A 482 -17.20 8.31 -29.83
C GLU A 482 -16.45 7.08 -29.28
N THR A 483 -17.14 6.05 -28.80
CA THR A 483 -16.53 4.81 -28.28
C THR A 483 -15.87 4.00 -29.38
N ILE A 484 -16.46 3.98 -30.59
CA ILE A 484 -15.91 3.28 -31.76
C ILE A 484 -14.59 3.93 -32.19
N ASP A 485 -14.58 5.26 -32.30
CA ASP A 485 -13.38 6.04 -32.65
C ASP A 485 -12.25 5.80 -31.65
N ARG A 486 -12.59 5.69 -30.35
CA ARG A 486 -11.61 5.39 -29.28
C ARG A 486 -10.99 4.01 -29.44
N TYR A 487 -11.76 2.97 -29.75
CA TYR A 487 -11.20 1.63 -29.94
C TYR A 487 -10.31 1.55 -31.19
N GLN A 488 -10.62 2.32 -32.24
CA GLN A 488 -9.73 2.45 -33.40
C GLN A 488 -8.42 3.16 -33.05
N GLN A 489 -8.44 4.16 -32.17
CA GLN A 489 -7.24 4.86 -31.70
C GLN A 489 -6.35 3.99 -30.80
N LEU A 490 -6.93 2.99 -30.13
CA LEU A 490 -6.22 2.02 -29.29
C LEU A 490 -5.57 0.88 -30.09
N ASP A 491 -5.71 0.87 -31.43
CA ASP A 491 -5.14 -0.14 -32.34
C ASP A 491 -5.52 -1.60 -31.99
N MET A 492 -6.77 -1.81 -31.58
CA MET A 492 -7.31 -3.14 -31.23
C MET A 492 -7.26 -4.09 -32.43
N GLU A 493 -6.79 -5.31 -32.22
CA GLU A 493 -6.73 -6.37 -33.25
C GLU A 493 -8.13 -6.84 -33.67
N GLY A 494 -9.11 -6.78 -32.75
CA GLY A 494 -10.51 -6.98 -33.07
C GLY A 494 -11.47 -6.68 -31.92
N VAL A 495 -12.71 -6.34 -32.26
CA VAL A 495 -13.77 -6.03 -31.29
C VAL A 495 -15.02 -6.84 -31.60
N LEU A 496 -15.48 -7.62 -30.61
CA LEU A 496 -16.79 -8.26 -30.61
C LEU A 496 -17.77 -7.40 -29.82
N TRP A 497 -18.75 -6.82 -30.50
CA TRP A 497 -19.88 -6.13 -29.90
C TRP A 497 -21.06 -7.07 -29.68
N VAL A 498 -21.68 -6.98 -28.51
CA VAL A 498 -22.88 -7.74 -28.17
C VAL A 498 -23.95 -6.78 -27.66
N GLU A 499 -25.07 -6.67 -28.37
CA GLU A 499 -26.16 -5.76 -28.02
C GLU A 499 -27.51 -6.49 -28.08
N ALA A 500 -28.32 -6.36 -27.02
CA ALA A 500 -29.60 -7.07 -26.94
C ALA A 500 -30.75 -6.30 -27.61
N ASN A 501 -30.75 -4.97 -27.51
CA ASN A 501 -31.75 -4.08 -28.06
C ASN A 501 -31.60 -3.98 -29.59
N SER A 502 -32.66 -4.33 -30.32
CA SER A 502 -32.65 -4.31 -31.80
C SER A 502 -32.33 -2.94 -32.38
N ASP A 503 -32.90 -1.86 -31.82
CA ASP A 503 -32.73 -0.53 -32.39
C ASP A 503 -31.31 -0.01 -32.16
N ALA A 504 -30.71 -0.34 -31.02
CA ALA A 504 -29.32 -0.02 -30.72
C ALA A 504 -28.35 -0.85 -31.56
N PHE A 505 -28.64 -2.14 -31.72
CA PHE A 505 -27.89 -3.03 -32.61
C PHE A 505 -27.90 -2.54 -34.06
N ASP A 506 -29.06 -2.17 -34.61
CA ASP A 506 -29.18 -1.68 -35.99
C ASP A 506 -28.35 -0.40 -36.20
N ARG A 507 -28.26 0.48 -35.19
CA ARG A 507 -27.41 1.68 -35.24
C ARG A 507 -25.93 1.31 -35.20
N LEU A 508 -25.55 0.42 -34.30
CA LEU A 508 -24.18 -0.05 -34.14
C LEU A 508 -23.68 -0.73 -35.43
N GLU A 509 -24.48 -1.63 -36.02
CA GLU A 509 -24.15 -2.31 -37.26
C GLU A 509 -23.91 -1.32 -38.40
N GLN A 510 -24.72 -0.26 -38.49
CA GLN A 510 -24.52 0.82 -39.47
C GLN A 510 -23.23 1.62 -39.22
N GLN A 511 -22.87 1.86 -37.95
CA GLN A 511 -21.67 2.61 -37.59
C GLN A 511 -20.38 1.84 -37.87
N ILE A 512 -20.36 0.53 -37.59
CA ILE A 512 -19.18 -0.31 -37.81
C ILE A 512 -19.08 -0.88 -39.24
N ALA A 513 -20.07 -0.60 -40.08
CA ALA A 513 -20.12 -1.10 -41.45
C ALA A 513 -18.87 -0.71 -42.26
N GLY A 514 -18.10 -1.73 -42.67
CA GLY A 514 -16.86 -1.56 -43.43
C GLY A 514 -15.58 -1.49 -42.59
N ILE A 515 -15.67 -1.73 -41.28
CA ILE A 515 -14.52 -1.90 -40.38
C ILE A 515 -14.29 -3.40 -40.17
N ASP A 516 -13.33 -3.99 -40.90
CA ASP A 516 -13.11 -5.44 -40.93
C ASP A 516 -12.70 -6.06 -39.57
N THR A 517 -12.20 -5.26 -38.63
CA THR A 517 -11.79 -5.70 -37.29
C THR A 517 -12.94 -5.72 -36.28
N MET A 518 -14.15 -5.28 -36.64
CA MET A 518 -15.28 -5.20 -35.73
C MET A 518 -16.43 -6.13 -36.17
N LEU A 519 -16.96 -6.90 -35.22
CA LEU A 519 -18.10 -7.78 -35.41
C LEU A 519 -19.18 -7.39 -34.39
N ALA A 520 -20.44 -7.25 -34.82
CA ALA A 520 -21.57 -7.07 -33.92
C ALA A 520 -22.51 -8.27 -33.97
N VAL A 521 -23.02 -8.67 -32.81
CA VAL A 521 -24.01 -9.74 -32.68
C VAL A 521 -25.17 -9.28 -31.80
N GLN A 522 -26.39 -9.46 -32.31
CA GLN A 522 -27.59 -9.15 -31.55
C GLN A 522 -27.91 -10.31 -30.59
N CYS A 523 -27.62 -10.16 -29.30
CA CYS A 523 -27.90 -11.20 -28.32
C CYS A 523 -28.03 -10.64 -26.90
N ASN A 524 -28.78 -11.36 -26.07
CA ASN A 524 -28.83 -11.12 -24.63
C ASN A 524 -27.92 -12.11 -23.91
N VAL A 525 -26.99 -11.63 -23.08
CA VAL A 525 -26.00 -12.44 -22.37
C VAL A 525 -26.29 -12.44 -20.87
N GLY A 526 -26.20 -13.60 -20.23
CA GLY A 526 -26.43 -13.76 -18.80
C GLY A 526 -25.80 -15.02 -18.22
N ASP A 527 -26.30 -15.45 -17.06
CA ASP A 527 -25.72 -16.51 -16.23
C ASP A 527 -25.92 -17.94 -16.77
N ARG A 528 -26.88 -18.14 -17.68
CA ARG A 528 -27.23 -19.46 -18.23
C ARG A 528 -27.84 -19.36 -19.62
N VAL A 529 -27.75 -20.43 -20.39
CA VAL A 529 -28.46 -20.55 -21.67
C VAL A 529 -29.95 -20.77 -21.42
N GLN A 530 -30.77 -19.86 -21.95
CA GLN A 530 -32.24 -19.97 -21.98
C GLN A 530 -32.73 -19.65 -23.39
N VAL A 531 -33.19 -20.68 -24.10
CA VAL A 531 -33.58 -20.61 -25.51
C VAL A 531 -34.57 -19.46 -25.77
N GLY A 532 -34.20 -18.57 -26.70
CA GLY A 532 -35.00 -17.42 -27.10
C GLY A 532 -35.03 -16.26 -26.09
N VAL A 533 -34.23 -16.33 -25.02
CA VAL A 533 -34.19 -15.31 -23.94
C VAL A 533 -32.78 -14.79 -23.72
N GLN A 534 -31.81 -15.67 -23.47
CA GLN A 534 -30.41 -15.31 -23.23
C GLN A 534 -29.46 -16.49 -23.48
N VAL A 535 -28.18 -16.20 -23.67
CA VAL A 535 -27.08 -17.17 -23.72
C VAL A 535 -26.00 -16.81 -22.69
N THR A 536 -25.07 -17.71 -22.44
CA THR A 536 -23.84 -17.36 -21.68
C THR A 536 -22.80 -16.77 -22.62
N LEU A 537 -21.84 -16.01 -22.10
CA LEU A 537 -20.74 -15.49 -22.92
C LEU A 537 -19.91 -16.63 -23.51
N ASP A 538 -19.61 -17.64 -22.68
CA ASP A 538 -18.86 -18.82 -23.13
C ASP A 538 -19.57 -19.56 -24.29
N TYR A 539 -20.91 -19.70 -24.22
CA TYR A 539 -21.70 -20.31 -25.29
C TYR A 539 -21.72 -19.45 -26.56
N LEU A 540 -21.82 -18.12 -26.40
CA LEU A 540 -21.84 -17.19 -27.53
C LEU A 540 -20.54 -17.28 -28.35
N LEU A 541 -19.38 -17.29 -27.68
CA LEU A 541 -18.09 -17.43 -28.36
C LEU A 541 -17.98 -18.77 -29.10
N GLU A 542 -18.47 -19.86 -28.50
CA GLU A 542 -18.52 -21.18 -29.13
C GLU A 542 -19.43 -21.19 -30.38
N ASP A 543 -20.63 -20.61 -30.29
CA ASP A 543 -21.60 -20.54 -31.39
C ASP A 543 -21.07 -19.72 -32.58
N LEU A 544 -20.35 -18.64 -32.30
CA LEU A 544 -19.67 -17.80 -33.29
C LEU A 544 -18.35 -18.39 -33.80
N GLN A 545 -17.90 -19.52 -33.25
CA GLN A 545 -16.60 -20.16 -33.55
C GLN A 545 -15.41 -19.21 -33.33
N LEU A 546 -15.51 -18.36 -32.31
CA LEU A 546 -14.44 -17.45 -31.90
C LEU A 546 -13.60 -18.11 -30.81
N ASP A 547 -12.27 -17.98 -30.92
CA ASP A 547 -11.36 -18.54 -29.93
C ASP A 547 -11.32 -17.61 -28.69
N PRO A 548 -11.78 -18.05 -27.52
CA PRO A 548 -11.80 -17.21 -26.32
C PRO A 548 -10.40 -16.78 -25.87
N THR A 549 -9.33 -17.49 -26.29
CA THR A 549 -7.96 -17.14 -25.93
C THR A 549 -7.43 -15.88 -26.63
N GLN A 550 -8.12 -15.41 -27.67
CA GLN A 550 -7.77 -14.18 -28.36
C GLN A 550 -8.18 -12.95 -27.56
N PHE A 551 -9.27 -13.03 -26.79
CA PHE A 551 -9.83 -11.92 -26.03
C PHE A 551 -9.13 -11.76 -24.70
N ASN A 552 -8.60 -10.56 -24.46
CA ASN A 552 -8.00 -10.19 -23.19
C ASN A 552 -8.72 -9.04 -22.48
N LEU A 553 -9.73 -8.43 -23.11
CA LEU A 553 -10.52 -7.35 -22.51
C LEU A 553 -12.02 -7.64 -22.56
N LEU A 554 -12.73 -7.26 -21.50
CA LEU A 554 -14.19 -7.32 -21.41
C LEU A 554 -14.75 -6.00 -20.87
N ILE A 555 -15.71 -5.41 -21.58
CA ILE A 555 -16.43 -4.22 -21.14
C ILE A 555 -17.93 -4.55 -21.03
N LEU A 556 -18.51 -4.21 -19.88
CA LEU A 556 -19.91 -4.48 -19.54
C LEU A 556 -20.66 -3.16 -19.30
N GLU A 557 -21.31 -2.65 -20.34
CA GLU A 557 -22.08 -1.39 -20.37
C GLU A 557 -23.55 -1.63 -20.72
N THR A 558 -24.21 -2.50 -19.94
CA THR A 558 -25.59 -2.90 -20.20
C THR A 558 -26.47 -2.71 -18.96
N GLU A 559 -27.78 -2.67 -19.19
CA GLU A 559 -28.80 -2.71 -18.13
C GLU A 559 -28.90 -4.11 -17.48
N ALA A 560 -28.34 -5.15 -18.12
CA ALA A 560 -28.19 -6.45 -17.48
C ALA A 560 -27.13 -6.40 -16.38
N THR A 561 -27.31 -7.19 -15.32
CA THR A 561 -26.39 -7.14 -14.18
C THR A 561 -25.02 -7.69 -14.59
N ALA A 562 -23.95 -6.90 -14.40
CA ALA A 562 -22.58 -7.32 -14.71
C ALA A 562 -22.26 -8.69 -14.09
N TYR A 563 -22.70 -8.90 -12.85
CA TYR A 563 -22.56 -10.17 -12.14
C TYR A 563 -23.20 -11.36 -12.86
N SER A 564 -24.42 -11.23 -13.42
CA SER A 564 -25.07 -12.32 -14.18
C SER A 564 -24.25 -12.71 -15.40
N ILE A 565 -23.75 -11.71 -16.14
CA ILE A 565 -22.90 -11.94 -17.31
C ILE A 565 -21.59 -12.64 -16.91
N LEU A 566 -20.95 -12.18 -15.83
CA LEU A 566 -19.72 -12.77 -15.31
C LEU A 566 -19.93 -14.22 -14.82
N GLN A 567 -21.12 -14.57 -14.33
CA GLN A 567 -21.48 -15.94 -14.00
C GLN A 567 -21.59 -16.86 -15.23
N GLY A 568 -21.88 -16.28 -16.40
CA GLY A 568 -21.88 -16.97 -17.70
C GLY A 568 -20.54 -16.93 -18.46
N ALA A 569 -19.48 -16.34 -17.88
CA ALA A 569 -18.18 -16.12 -18.53
C ALA A 569 -17.04 -16.93 -17.88
N THR A 570 -17.35 -18.02 -17.19
CA THR A 570 -16.40 -18.75 -16.33
C THR A 570 -15.14 -19.25 -17.05
N ALA A 571 -15.27 -19.69 -18.30
CA ALA A 571 -14.11 -20.10 -19.11
C ALA A 571 -13.36 -18.87 -19.63
N SER A 572 -14.10 -17.89 -20.17
CA SER A 572 -13.55 -16.65 -20.74
C SER A 572 -12.73 -15.85 -19.74
N LEU A 573 -13.14 -15.77 -18.47
CA LEU A 573 -12.41 -15.08 -17.39
C LEU A 573 -10.96 -15.57 -17.20
N SER A 574 -10.64 -16.78 -17.66
CA SER A 574 -9.28 -17.32 -17.59
C SER A 574 -8.31 -16.61 -18.53
N TYR A 575 -8.80 -16.01 -19.62
CA TYR A 575 -7.99 -15.39 -20.69
C TYR A 575 -7.99 -13.86 -20.65
N LEU A 576 -8.93 -13.26 -19.91
CA LEU A 576 -9.02 -11.83 -19.75
C LEU A 576 -7.90 -11.28 -18.86
N ASP A 577 -7.34 -10.14 -19.24
CA ASP A 577 -6.39 -9.33 -18.48
C ASP A 577 -7.11 -8.21 -17.72
N ALA A 578 -8.19 -7.66 -18.27
CA ALA A 578 -8.96 -6.60 -17.62
C ALA A 578 -10.45 -6.64 -17.94
N ILE A 579 -11.24 -6.11 -17.01
CA ILE A 579 -12.70 -6.02 -17.09
C ILE A 579 -13.13 -4.63 -16.64
N LEU A 580 -13.90 -3.92 -17.47
CA LEU A 580 -14.63 -2.74 -17.04
C LEU A 580 -16.10 -3.13 -16.85
N ALA A 581 -16.64 -2.92 -15.66
CA ALA A 581 -18.02 -3.28 -15.37
C ALA A 581 -18.79 -2.11 -14.77
N LYS A 582 -19.98 -1.87 -15.29
CA LYS A 582 -20.98 -1.03 -14.63
C LYS A 582 -21.48 -1.73 -13.36
N VAL A 583 -21.37 -1.05 -12.21
CA VAL A 583 -21.65 -1.59 -10.86
C VAL A 583 -22.41 -0.58 -10.01
N ASP A 584 -23.15 -1.08 -9.03
CA ASP A 584 -23.92 -0.27 -8.08
C ASP A 584 -23.46 -0.52 -6.63
N TYR A 585 -23.51 0.52 -5.79
CA TYR A 585 -23.25 0.43 -4.34
C TYR A 585 -24.50 0.11 -3.53
N GLU A 586 -25.67 0.38 -4.10
CA GLU A 586 -26.97 0.15 -3.48
C GLU A 586 -27.90 -0.56 -4.44
N GLU A 587 -28.88 -1.28 -3.90
CA GLU A 587 -29.83 -2.03 -4.70
C GLU A 587 -30.82 -1.06 -5.35
N ILE A 588 -30.53 -0.62 -6.58
CA ILE A 588 -31.42 0.26 -7.34
C ILE A 588 -32.69 -0.49 -7.78
N LYS A 589 -32.55 -1.78 -8.10
CA LYS A 589 -33.63 -2.70 -8.45
C LYS A 589 -33.37 -4.07 -7.83
N PRO A 590 -34.41 -4.78 -7.36
CA PRO A 590 -34.27 -6.13 -6.84
C PRO A 590 -33.48 -7.05 -7.77
N GLY A 591 -32.37 -7.62 -7.29
CA GLY A 591 -31.53 -8.56 -8.04
C GLY A 591 -30.40 -7.97 -8.87
N PHE A 592 -30.18 -6.64 -8.82
CA PHE A 592 -28.95 -6.03 -9.34
C PHE A 592 -27.78 -6.35 -8.41
N ALA A 593 -26.65 -6.71 -9.00
CA ALA A 593 -25.50 -7.07 -8.20
C ALA A 593 -24.77 -5.83 -7.70
N LEU A 594 -24.60 -5.80 -6.39
CA LEU A 594 -23.77 -4.81 -5.75
C LEU A 594 -22.32 -5.08 -6.11
N ILE A 595 -21.54 -4.01 -6.18
CA ILE A 595 -20.10 -4.05 -6.44
C ILE A 595 -19.37 -5.08 -5.57
N ASP A 596 -19.79 -5.25 -4.31
CA ASP A 596 -19.18 -6.22 -3.39
C ASP A 596 -19.38 -7.67 -3.88
N GLY A 597 -20.51 -7.96 -4.52
CA GLY A 597 -20.78 -9.25 -5.14
C GLY A 597 -19.95 -9.47 -6.41
N VAL A 598 -19.76 -8.42 -7.22
CA VAL A 598 -18.88 -8.45 -8.40
C VAL A 598 -17.43 -8.67 -7.97
N ASP A 599 -16.96 -7.91 -6.98
CA ASP A 599 -15.63 -8.06 -6.37
C ASP A 599 -15.43 -9.50 -5.87
N GLU A 600 -16.40 -10.06 -5.14
CA GLU A 600 -16.32 -11.44 -4.63
C GLU A 600 -16.26 -12.49 -5.75
N TRP A 601 -17.03 -12.31 -6.81
CA TRP A 601 -17.01 -13.23 -7.93
C TRP A 601 -15.69 -13.20 -8.68
N LEU A 602 -15.23 -11.99 -9.01
CA LEU A 602 -14.02 -11.75 -9.78
C LEU A 602 -12.75 -12.12 -9.00
N GLU A 603 -12.76 -12.00 -7.67
CA GLU A 603 -11.68 -12.46 -6.80
C GLU A 603 -11.39 -13.96 -6.96
N ARG A 604 -12.40 -14.79 -7.27
CA ARG A 604 -12.24 -16.24 -7.53
C ARG A 604 -11.49 -16.55 -8.82
N TYR A 605 -11.38 -15.57 -9.72
CA TYR A 605 -10.67 -15.62 -10.99
C TYR A 605 -9.43 -14.72 -10.98
N ASP A 606 -8.95 -14.37 -9.78
CA ASP A 606 -7.78 -13.56 -9.52
C ASP A 606 -7.86 -12.13 -10.07
N PHE A 607 -9.06 -11.57 -10.21
CA PHE A 607 -9.23 -10.15 -10.52
C PHE A 607 -9.24 -9.30 -9.26
N ILE A 608 -8.75 -8.07 -9.39
CA ILE A 608 -8.81 -7.04 -8.35
C ILE A 608 -9.38 -5.75 -8.95
N ARG A 609 -10.28 -5.12 -8.20
CA ARG A 609 -10.70 -3.76 -8.51
C ARG A 609 -9.54 -2.81 -8.24
N VAL A 610 -9.17 -2.01 -9.22
CA VAL A 610 -8.07 -1.04 -9.13
C VAL A 610 -8.50 0.40 -9.32
N GLU A 611 -9.66 0.62 -9.95
CA GLU A 611 -10.29 1.93 -10.06
C GLU A 611 -11.80 1.80 -9.92
N THR A 612 -12.43 2.87 -9.46
CA THR A 612 -13.87 3.06 -9.61
C THR A 612 -14.15 4.53 -9.91
N ILE A 613 -14.73 4.79 -11.07
CA ILE A 613 -15.15 6.14 -11.48
C ILE A 613 -16.65 6.10 -11.70
N GLU A 614 -17.38 6.93 -10.95
CA GLU A 614 -18.85 6.95 -10.94
C GLU A 614 -19.44 5.55 -10.64
N SER A 615 -20.10 4.94 -11.62
CA SER A 615 -20.67 3.59 -11.57
C SER A 615 -19.86 2.56 -12.36
N HIS A 616 -18.59 2.83 -12.70
CA HIS A 616 -17.75 1.92 -13.46
C HIS A 616 -16.56 1.46 -12.63
N ALA A 617 -16.49 0.16 -12.38
CA ALA A 617 -15.36 -0.48 -11.72
C ALA A 617 -14.43 -1.12 -12.75
N PHE A 618 -13.15 -0.76 -12.67
CA PHE A 618 -12.11 -1.35 -13.49
C PHE A 618 -11.37 -2.41 -12.69
N TYR A 619 -11.37 -3.62 -13.24
CA TYR A 619 -10.74 -4.79 -12.68
C TYR A 619 -9.58 -5.21 -13.56
N ILE A 620 -8.45 -5.53 -12.94
CA ILE A 620 -7.33 -6.14 -13.63
C ILE A 620 -7.06 -7.51 -13.04
N LYS A 621 -6.56 -8.41 -13.86
CA LYS A 621 -6.07 -9.68 -13.38
C LYS A 621 -4.80 -9.43 -12.57
N LYS A 622 -4.75 -9.99 -11.37
CA LYS A 622 -3.61 -9.85 -10.44
C LYS A 622 -2.32 -10.18 -11.20
N PRO A 623 -1.29 -9.32 -11.15
CA PRO A 623 0.00 -9.62 -11.75
C PRO A 623 0.62 -10.87 -11.12
N ILE A 624 1.51 -11.52 -11.85
CA ILE A 624 2.09 -12.81 -11.46
C ILE A 624 3.48 -12.62 -10.87
N VAL A 625 3.81 -13.42 -9.86
CA VAL A 625 5.20 -13.71 -9.50
C VAL A 625 5.43 -15.21 -9.56
N SER A 626 6.55 -15.62 -10.13
CA SER A 626 6.92 -17.03 -10.25
C SER A 626 8.26 -17.34 -9.61
N LEU A 627 8.57 -18.63 -9.47
CA LEU A 627 9.89 -19.12 -9.08
C LEU A 627 10.18 -20.41 -9.84
N SER A 628 10.63 -20.27 -11.08
CA SER A 628 10.87 -21.36 -12.05
C SER A 628 11.87 -22.40 -11.56
N THR A 629 12.72 -22.02 -10.61
CA THR A 629 13.72 -22.90 -10.00
C THR A 629 13.23 -23.67 -8.77
N LEU A 630 11.98 -23.47 -8.33
CA LEU A 630 11.40 -24.24 -7.23
C LEU A 630 11.41 -25.73 -7.58
N GLY A 631 11.79 -26.58 -6.63
CA GLY A 631 11.92 -28.02 -6.86
C GLY A 631 13.24 -28.46 -7.51
N SER A 632 14.00 -27.55 -8.14
CA SER A 632 15.26 -27.88 -8.83
C SER A 632 16.50 -27.16 -8.28
N ASN A 633 16.34 -25.99 -7.65
CA ASN A 633 17.44 -25.23 -7.05
C ASN A 633 17.53 -25.47 -5.53
N GLY A 634 18.37 -26.45 -5.16
CA GLY A 634 18.62 -26.81 -3.77
C GLY A 634 17.73 -27.96 -3.26
N ARG A 635 17.90 -28.30 -1.98
CA ARG A 635 17.16 -29.40 -1.34
C ARG A 635 15.90 -28.89 -0.64
N PHE A 636 15.18 -29.81 0.01
CA PHE A 636 13.90 -29.55 0.67
C PHE A 636 13.83 -28.25 1.46
N ALA A 637 14.80 -27.98 2.33
CA ALA A 637 14.80 -26.76 3.14
C ALA A 637 14.89 -25.48 2.30
N ASN A 638 15.69 -25.49 1.23
CA ASN A 638 15.78 -24.35 0.31
C ASN A 638 14.45 -24.11 -0.40
N GLN A 639 13.76 -25.19 -0.78
CA GLN A 639 12.44 -25.13 -1.39
C GLN A 639 11.38 -24.55 -0.43
N LEU A 640 11.46 -24.87 0.87
CA LEU A 640 10.59 -24.25 1.88
C LEU A 640 10.83 -22.73 1.96
N PHE A 641 12.08 -22.27 2.01
CA PHE A 641 12.37 -20.82 2.04
C PHE A 641 11.95 -20.12 0.75
N GLN A 642 12.17 -20.74 -0.41
CA GLN A 642 11.73 -20.24 -1.71
C GLN A 642 10.21 -20.08 -1.76
N TYR A 643 9.46 -21.12 -1.39
CA TYR A 643 8.00 -21.07 -1.40
C TYR A 643 7.44 -20.13 -0.33
N MET A 644 8.04 -20.13 0.86
CA MET A 644 7.70 -19.20 1.95
C MET A 644 7.86 -17.75 1.51
N PHE A 645 8.98 -17.41 0.90
CA PHE A 645 9.21 -16.07 0.33
C PHE A 645 8.15 -15.73 -0.70
N LEU A 646 7.99 -16.58 -1.73
CA LEU A 646 7.11 -16.32 -2.86
C LEU A 646 5.65 -16.10 -2.41
N LYS A 647 5.12 -16.97 -1.56
CA LYS A 647 3.75 -16.85 -1.03
C LYS A 647 3.58 -15.64 -0.12
N THR A 648 4.56 -15.34 0.72
CA THR A 648 4.50 -14.16 1.60
C THR A 648 4.55 -12.88 0.79
N TYR A 649 5.46 -12.79 -0.18
CA TYR A 649 5.57 -11.65 -1.10
C TYR A 649 4.26 -11.42 -1.87
N ALA A 650 3.71 -12.49 -2.44
CA ALA A 650 2.44 -12.41 -3.17
C ALA A 650 1.27 -12.00 -2.27
N LYS A 651 1.21 -12.49 -1.03
CA LYS A 651 0.19 -12.07 -0.05
C LYS A 651 0.31 -10.57 0.27
N VAL A 652 1.52 -10.10 0.59
CA VAL A 652 1.79 -8.70 0.97
C VAL A 652 1.46 -7.73 -0.17
N HIS A 653 1.70 -8.14 -1.41
CA HIS A 653 1.49 -7.29 -2.59
C HIS A 653 0.23 -7.62 -3.40
N ASN A 654 -0.63 -8.51 -2.90
CA ASN A 654 -1.85 -8.98 -3.54
C ASN A 654 -1.64 -9.48 -4.99
N LEU A 655 -0.66 -10.36 -5.19
CA LEU A 655 -0.23 -10.93 -6.48
C LEU A 655 -0.63 -12.40 -6.60
N ARG A 656 -0.62 -12.93 -7.83
CA ARG A 656 -0.73 -14.36 -8.11
C ARG A 656 0.62 -15.05 -8.01
N VAL A 657 0.58 -16.35 -7.72
CA VAL A 657 1.77 -17.21 -7.67
C VAL A 657 1.65 -18.29 -8.72
N GLU A 658 2.70 -18.43 -9.53
CA GLU A 658 2.89 -19.58 -10.42
C GLU A 658 4.19 -20.31 -10.09
N VAL A 659 4.13 -21.65 -10.00
CA VAL A 659 5.30 -22.46 -9.66
C VAL A 659 5.33 -23.76 -10.47
N PRO A 660 6.51 -24.32 -10.74
CA PRO A 660 6.61 -25.68 -11.25
C PRO A 660 6.14 -26.70 -10.20
N ALA A 661 5.93 -27.95 -10.66
CA ALA A 661 5.70 -29.06 -9.75
C ALA A 661 6.89 -29.24 -8.78
N TRP A 662 6.59 -29.35 -7.49
CA TRP A 662 7.59 -29.50 -6.43
C TRP A 662 7.03 -30.35 -5.29
N ILE A 663 7.90 -30.79 -4.38
CA ILE A 663 7.53 -31.77 -3.34
C ILE A 663 6.43 -31.29 -2.39
N GLY A 664 6.22 -29.98 -2.25
CA GLY A 664 5.15 -29.41 -1.42
C GLY A 664 3.74 -29.78 -1.86
N GLN A 665 3.52 -30.07 -3.14
CA GLN A 665 2.22 -30.56 -3.64
C GLN A 665 1.84 -31.89 -2.99
N VAL A 666 2.83 -32.75 -2.76
CA VAL A 666 2.64 -34.04 -2.11
C VAL A 666 2.57 -33.89 -0.59
N LEU A 667 3.45 -33.08 -0.01
CA LEU A 667 3.58 -32.97 1.44
C LEU A 667 2.47 -32.13 2.08
N PHE A 668 2.16 -30.98 1.49
CA PHE A 668 1.31 -29.94 2.07
C PHE A 668 0.04 -29.67 1.25
N GLY A 669 -0.09 -30.29 0.07
CA GLY A 669 -1.27 -30.11 -0.77
C GLY A 669 -1.35 -28.73 -1.41
N THR A 670 -0.20 -28.11 -1.70
CA THR A 670 -0.15 -26.80 -2.35
C THR A 670 -0.77 -26.88 -3.75
N ILE A 671 -1.69 -25.98 -4.07
CA ILE A 671 -2.38 -25.91 -5.37
C ILE A 671 -2.10 -24.53 -5.96
N ASP A 672 -1.00 -24.40 -6.69
CA ASP A 672 -0.64 -23.19 -7.42
C ASP A 672 -0.60 -23.52 -8.93
N PRO A 673 -1.04 -22.61 -9.82
CA PRO A 673 -0.96 -22.80 -11.25
C PRO A 673 0.48 -23.02 -11.77
N PRO A 674 0.66 -23.78 -12.87
CA PRO A 674 1.95 -23.85 -13.53
C PRO A 674 2.33 -22.51 -14.15
N ILE A 675 3.63 -22.30 -14.36
CA ILE A 675 4.15 -21.10 -15.02
C ILE A 675 3.60 -21.01 -16.45
N SER A 676 2.85 -19.95 -16.73
CA SER A 676 2.10 -19.76 -17.96
C SER A 676 2.91 -19.10 -19.08
N ALA A 677 3.93 -18.30 -18.73
CA ALA A 677 4.79 -17.60 -19.67
C ALA A 677 6.24 -17.48 -19.17
N GLN A 678 7.14 -17.03 -20.05
CA GLN A 678 8.50 -16.70 -19.64
C GLN A 678 8.53 -15.27 -19.07
N TYR A 679 8.82 -15.14 -17.78
CA TYR A 679 8.93 -13.84 -17.11
C TYR A 679 10.39 -13.37 -16.97
N PRO A 680 10.65 -12.05 -16.93
CA PRO A 680 11.96 -11.50 -16.59
C PRO A 680 12.43 -11.99 -15.22
N THR A 681 13.67 -12.49 -15.15
CA THR A 681 14.23 -13.02 -13.91
C THR A 681 14.72 -11.91 -12.99
N VAL A 682 14.27 -11.93 -11.72
CA VAL A 682 14.73 -11.04 -10.65
C VAL A 682 15.42 -11.86 -9.56
N GLY A 683 16.72 -11.66 -9.39
CA GLY A 683 17.54 -12.40 -8.43
C GLY A 683 19.04 -12.20 -8.66
N SER A 684 19.87 -12.49 -7.66
CA SER A 684 21.33 -12.34 -7.72
C SER A 684 22.04 -13.55 -7.08
N PRO A 685 23.27 -13.91 -7.51
CA PRO A 685 23.94 -15.14 -7.11
C PRO A 685 24.09 -15.36 -5.60
N GLU A 686 24.38 -14.35 -4.77
CA GLU A 686 24.88 -14.65 -3.40
C GLU A 686 24.48 -13.74 -2.22
N ASP A 687 23.79 -12.58 -2.35
CA ASP A 687 23.09 -11.84 -1.24
C ASP A 687 22.64 -10.41 -1.64
N VAL A 688 21.84 -10.24 -2.70
CA VAL A 688 21.30 -8.92 -3.12
C VAL A 688 19.78 -9.12 -3.27
N LEU A 689 18.86 -8.50 -2.52
CA LEU A 689 18.71 -7.09 -2.15
C LEU A 689 18.16 -6.94 -0.70
N PRO A 690 18.67 -6.00 0.12
CA PRO A 690 17.94 -5.50 1.30
C PRO A 690 16.52 -5.02 0.96
N GLU A 691 16.27 -4.63 -0.28
CA GLU A 691 14.99 -4.12 -0.76
C GLU A 691 13.91 -5.22 -0.86
N LEU A 692 14.24 -6.42 -1.34
CA LEU A 692 13.29 -7.55 -1.34
C LEU A 692 12.98 -8.06 0.06
N ALA A 693 13.96 -7.99 0.97
CA ALA A 693 13.71 -8.29 2.38
C ALA A 693 12.84 -7.21 3.03
N LYS A 694 13.02 -5.92 2.65
CA LYS A 694 12.18 -4.80 3.08
C LYS A 694 10.77 -4.86 2.51
N SER A 695 10.57 -5.43 1.31
CA SER A 695 9.25 -5.50 0.70
C SER A 695 8.27 -6.42 1.43
N LEU A 696 8.77 -7.30 2.30
CA LEU A 696 7.96 -8.14 3.19
C LEU A 696 7.48 -7.41 4.46
N MET A 697 7.93 -6.16 4.67
CA MET A 697 7.59 -5.31 5.81
C MET A 697 6.74 -4.11 5.35
N ASP A 698 6.02 -3.48 6.29
CA ASP A 698 5.14 -2.32 6.00
C ASP A 698 5.92 -1.13 5.42
N GLY A 699 5.31 -0.44 4.43
CA GLY A 699 5.94 0.68 3.72
C GLY A 699 6.85 0.27 2.55
N ALA A 700 6.61 -0.92 1.98
CA ALA A 700 7.39 -1.49 0.88
C ALA A 700 7.44 -0.58 -0.38
N PRO A 701 8.58 -0.55 -1.10
CA PRO A 701 8.69 0.09 -2.42
C PRO A 701 7.76 -0.58 -3.45
N THR A 702 7.58 0.05 -4.62
CA THR A 702 6.77 -0.48 -5.73
C THR A 702 7.10 -1.96 -5.98
N PRO A 703 6.11 -2.87 -5.89
CA PRO A 703 6.38 -4.30 -5.96
C PRO A 703 6.80 -4.69 -7.38
N TYR A 704 7.78 -5.60 -7.48
CA TYR A 704 7.99 -6.38 -8.69
C TYR A 704 6.72 -7.16 -9.03
N LYS A 705 6.35 -7.10 -10.31
CA LYS A 705 5.15 -7.70 -10.91
C LYS A 705 5.57 -8.35 -12.22
N ASN A 706 4.94 -9.47 -12.58
CA ASN A 706 5.21 -10.23 -13.80
C ASN A 706 6.69 -10.64 -13.92
N VAL A 707 7.27 -11.13 -12.82
CA VAL A 707 8.69 -11.53 -12.74
C VAL A 707 8.86 -12.98 -12.27
N ASP A 708 9.97 -13.58 -12.67
CA ASP A 708 10.43 -14.86 -12.14
C ASP A 708 11.53 -14.65 -11.10
N PHE A 709 11.27 -14.97 -9.84
CA PHE A 709 12.26 -14.85 -8.79
C PHE A 709 13.30 -15.97 -8.86
N TRP A 710 14.55 -15.60 -8.52
CA TRP A 710 15.66 -16.55 -8.43
C TRP A 710 16.47 -16.33 -7.15
N GLY A 711 16.63 -17.37 -6.34
CA GLY A 711 17.41 -17.32 -5.10
C GLY A 711 16.96 -18.34 -4.04
N TYR A 712 17.58 -18.27 -2.85
CA TYR A 712 17.21 -19.09 -1.69
C TYR A 712 16.33 -18.37 -0.67
N PHE A 713 16.34 -17.03 -0.65
CA PHE A 713 15.51 -16.18 0.22
C PHE A 713 15.64 -16.49 1.73
N GLN A 714 16.82 -16.96 2.14
CA GLN A 714 17.20 -17.25 3.51
C GLN A 714 17.63 -15.99 4.27
N TYR A 715 16.77 -14.96 4.25
CA TYR A 715 16.99 -13.70 4.96
C TYR A 715 16.93 -13.88 6.48
N HIS A 716 17.44 -12.88 7.20
CA HIS A 716 17.18 -12.74 8.63
C HIS A 716 15.68 -12.82 8.91
N THR A 717 15.24 -13.81 9.68
CA THR A 717 13.82 -14.19 9.76
C THR A 717 12.89 -13.20 10.45
N ARG A 718 13.42 -12.05 10.91
CA ARG A 718 12.62 -10.96 11.44
C ARG A 718 11.65 -10.41 10.39
N VAL A 719 12.03 -10.48 9.11
CA VAL A 719 11.20 -10.00 7.99
C VAL A 719 10.00 -10.92 7.74
N TYR A 720 10.08 -12.19 8.15
CA TYR A 720 8.99 -13.15 8.05
C TYR A 720 8.13 -13.22 9.32
N ALA A 721 8.62 -12.66 10.45
CA ALA A 721 7.96 -12.76 11.74
C ALA A 721 6.53 -12.20 11.81
N PRO A 722 6.19 -11.07 11.13
CA PRO A 722 4.80 -10.60 11.06
C PRO A 722 3.86 -11.61 10.39
N HIS A 723 4.39 -12.47 9.52
CA HIS A 723 3.62 -13.42 8.70
C HIS A 723 3.69 -14.86 9.24
N LYS A 724 4.16 -15.06 10.47
CA LYS A 724 4.48 -16.39 11.03
C LYS A 724 3.33 -17.40 10.96
N ASP A 725 2.10 -16.96 11.23
CA ASP A 725 0.93 -17.84 11.32
C ASP A 725 0.47 -18.24 9.91
N TYR A 726 0.53 -17.28 8.97
CA TYR A 726 0.34 -17.56 7.54
C TYR A 726 1.38 -18.57 7.04
N ILE A 727 2.67 -18.34 7.32
CA ILE A 727 3.76 -19.23 6.91
C ILE A 727 3.55 -20.64 7.48
N ARG A 728 3.19 -20.78 8.75
CA ARG A 728 2.90 -22.10 9.35
C ARG A 728 1.70 -22.78 8.69
N SER A 729 0.70 -22.02 8.27
CA SER A 729 -0.47 -22.56 7.55
C SER A 729 -0.10 -23.15 6.18
N LEU A 730 0.92 -22.60 5.49
CA LEU A 730 1.39 -23.10 4.19
C LEU A 730 2.03 -24.49 4.25
N PHE A 731 2.55 -24.88 5.41
CA PHE A 731 3.34 -26.11 5.59
C PHE A 731 2.66 -27.11 6.51
N GLN A 732 1.32 -27.08 6.58
CA GLN A 732 0.54 -28.12 7.23
C GLN A 732 0.52 -29.38 6.35
N PRO A 733 0.86 -30.56 6.87
CA PRO A 733 0.84 -31.76 6.05
C PRO A 733 -0.59 -32.12 5.63
N VAL A 734 -0.73 -32.69 4.43
CA VAL A 734 -2.03 -33.21 3.97
C VAL A 734 -2.56 -34.28 4.94
N PRO A 735 -3.90 -34.49 5.04
CA PRO A 735 -4.48 -35.37 6.05
C PRO A 735 -3.89 -36.78 6.11
N SER A 736 -3.56 -37.38 4.96
CA SER A 736 -2.93 -38.71 4.90
C SER A 736 -1.56 -38.74 5.57
N ILE A 737 -0.72 -37.72 5.33
CA ILE A 737 0.60 -37.58 5.94
C ILE A 737 0.48 -37.20 7.41
N THR A 738 -0.46 -36.34 7.77
CA THR A 738 -0.71 -35.95 9.17
C THR A 738 -1.05 -37.16 10.03
N ILE A 739 -1.85 -38.11 9.52
CA ILE A 739 -2.15 -39.36 10.24
C ILE A 739 -0.88 -40.20 10.44
N GLU A 740 -0.12 -40.43 9.37
CA GLU A 740 1.09 -41.26 9.41
C GLU A 740 2.18 -40.67 10.32
N MET A 741 2.45 -39.37 10.16
CA MET A 741 3.42 -38.64 10.97
C MET A 741 2.94 -38.44 12.41
N GLY A 742 1.63 -38.30 12.62
CA GLY A 742 1.01 -38.30 13.94
C GLY A 742 1.25 -39.61 14.69
N GLN A 743 1.03 -40.76 14.04
CA GLN A 743 1.34 -42.07 14.63
C GLN A 743 2.83 -42.24 14.94
N LEU A 744 3.71 -41.71 14.08
CA LEU A 744 5.14 -41.73 14.32
C LEU A 744 5.52 -40.89 15.55
N PHE A 745 4.92 -39.70 15.67
CA PHE A 745 5.11 -38.83 16.81
C PHE A 745 4.53 -39.42 18.10
N ASP A 746 3.37 -40.09 18.05
CA ASP A 746 2.79 -40.79 19.20
C ASP A 746 3.71 -41.89 19.70
N ARG A 747 4.37 -42.63 18.79
CA ARG A 747 5.40 -43.61 19.18
C ARG A 747 6.58 -42.95 19.87
N LEU A 748 7.06 -41.81 19.37
CA LEU A 748 8.12 -41.03 20.04
C LEU A 748 7.67 -40.55 21.43
N ARG A 749 6.48 -39.95 21.54
CA ARG A 749 5.92 -39.43 22.80
C ARG A 749 5.61 -40.54 23.81
N SER A 750 5.35 -41.76 23.35
CA SER A 750 5.19 -42.91 24.24
C SER A 750 6.48 -43.32 24.96
N GLN A 751 7.64 -42.87 24.49
CA GLN A 751 8.94 -43.14 25.14
C GLN A 751 9.22 -42.22 26.33
N GLY A 752 8.48 -41.11 26.47
CA GLY A 752 8.60 -40.20 27.61
C GLY A 752 7.98 -38.81 27.38
N HIS A 753 7.87 -38.04 28.46
CA HIS A 753 7.11 -36.79 28.49
C HIS A 753 7.79 -35.62 27.80
N THR A 754 9.11 -35.45 27.95
CA THR A 754 9.84 -34.30 27.39
C THR A 754 10.73 -34.76 26.23
N ILE A 755 10.42 -34.33 25.00
CA ILE A 755 11.18 -34.69 23.79
C ILE A 755 12.25 -33.63 23.51
N ILE A 756 13.51 -34.06 23.47
CA ILE A 756 14.67 -33.25 23.09
C ILE A 756 15.11 -33.67 21.70
N GLY A 757 14.94 -32.79 20.71
CA GLY A 757 15.39 -33.02 19.35
C GLY A 757 16.81 -32.50 19.12
N LEU A 758 17.69 -33.34 18.58
CA LEU A 758 18.98 -32.92 18.02
C LEU A 758 19.00 -33.15 16.52
N HIS A 759 19.45 -32.14 15.78
CA HIS A 759 19.85 -32.31 14.39
C HIS A 759 21.36 -32.14 14.23
N LEU A 760 22.02 -33.17 13.69
CA LEU A 760 23.46 -33.17 13.44
C LEU A 760 23.71 -33.43 11.95
N ARG A 761 24.20 -32.40 11.25
CA ARG A 761 24.53 -32.48 9.82
C ARG A 761 26.02 -32.78 9.63
N ARG A 762 26.37 -33.78 8.83
CA ARG A 762 27.74 -34.33 8.75
C ARG A 762 28.25 -34.43 7.32
N LYS A 763 27.64 -35.25 6.46
CA LYS A 763 28.27 -35.80 5.25
C LYS A 763 28.80 -34.73 4.30
N ASP A 764 27.89 -33.99 3.67
CA ASP A 764 28.22 -32.98 2.67
C ASP A 764 28.41 -31.59 3.29
N TYR A 765 28.82 -31.52 4.55
CA TYR A 765 29.08 -30.30 5.31
C TYR A 765 30.56 -30.24 5.72
N GLY A 766 31.07 -29.05 6.05
CA GLY A 766 32.47 -28.84 6.45
C GLY A 766 33.29 -27.96 5.50
N TYR A 767 32.65 -27.10 4.73
CA TYR A 767 33.27 -26.10 3.87
C TYR A 767 32.66 -24.72 4.11
N GLU A 768 33.44 -23.66 3.90
CA GLU A 768 33.00 -22.26 4.01
C GLU A 768 32.21 -21.99 5.31
N TYR A 769 30.99 -21.46 5.21
CA TYR A 769 30.11 -21.19 6.33
C TYR A 769 29.27 -22.41 6.77
N PHE A 770 29.31 -23.53 6.05
CA PHE A 770 28.65 -24.79 6.40
C PHE A 770 29.47 -25.60 7.41
N PHE A 771 29.85 -24.98 8.53
CA PHE A 771 30.70 -25.61 9.53
C PHE A 771 30.00 -26.77 10.26
N VAL A 772 30.79 -27.76 10.66
CA VAL A 772 30.33 -28.91 11.45
C VAL A 772 30.68 -28.70 12.91
N ALA A 773 29.67 -28.55 13.76
CA ALA A 773 29.85 -28.42 15.20
C ALA A 773 30.21 -29.78 15.84
N PRO A 774 31.23 -29.83 16.73
CA PRO A 774 31.60 -31.06 17.46
C PRO A 774 30.43 -31.62 18.28
N ASN A 775 30.32 -32.95 18.34
CA ASN A 775 29.31 -33.65 19.17
C ASN A 775 29.39 -33.19 20.63
N GLN A 776 30.60 -32.88 21.13
CA GLN A 776 30.83 -32.42 22.49
C GLN A 776 29.97 -31.20 22.88
N TRP A 777 29.72 -30.26 21.97
CA TRP A 777 28.92 -29.06 22.29
C TRP A 777 27.46 -29.42 22.61
N TYR A 778 26.91 -30.41 21.91
CA TYR A 778 25.58 -30.93 22.14
C TYR A 778 25.53 -31.75 23.45
N LYS A 779 26.56 -32.57 23.70
CA LYS A 779 26.68 -33.33 24.96
C LYS A 779 26.77 -32.44 26.19
N ASP A 780 27.58 -31.39 26.13
CA ASP A 780 27.74 -30.43 27.23
C ASP A 780 26.42 -29.71 27.53
N TRP A 781 25.66 -29.35 26.49
CA TRP A 781 24.34 -28.74 26.63
C TRP A 781 23.33 -29.71 27.24
N LEU A 782 23.23 -30.95 26.73
CA LEU A 782 22.35 -31.98 27.29
C LEU A 782 22.66 -32.23 28.76
N LYS A 783 23.93 -32.44 29.12
CA LYS A 783 24.35 -32.68 30.50
C LYS A 783 23.95 -31.54 31.46
N GLY A 784 23.89 -30.31 30.97
CA GLY A 784 23.51 -29.15 31.77
C GLY A 784 22.03 -29.09 32.16
N LEU A 785 21.16 -29.86 31.50
CA LEU A 785 19.71 -29.78 31.70
C LEU A 785 19.02 -31.14 31.86
N TRP A 786 19.62 -32.26 31.43
CA TRP A 786 18.98 -33.58 31.38
C TRP A 786 18.31 -33.98 32.69
N ASP A 787 19.04 -33.87 33.80
CA ASP A 787 18.55 -34.25 35.14
C ASP A 787 17.46 -33.32 35.70
N THR A 788 17.17 -32.21 35.00
CA THR A 788 16.12 -31.24 35.38
C THR A 788 14.82 -31.45 34.62
N LEU A 789 14.81 -32.31 33.58
CA LEU A 789 13.66 -32.54 32.73
C LEU A 789 12.78 -33.68 33.26
N ASP A 790 11.47 -33.57 33.01
CA ASP A 790 10.51 -34.63 33.33
C ASP A 790 10.52 -35.70 32.22
N ASP A 791 10.93 -36.92 32.58
CA ASP A 791 10.96 -38.10 31.71
C ASP A 791 11.50 -37.82 30.28
N PRO A 792 12.79 -37.42 30.16
CA PRO A 792 13.35 -36.94 28.90
C PRO A 792 13.63 -38.05 27.88
N VAL A 793 13.30 -37.78 26.62
CA VAL A 793 13.61 -38.64 25.45
C VAL A 793 14.48 -37.87 24.48
N LEU A 794 15.62 -38.44 24.10
CA LEU A 794 16.50 -37.87 23.09
C LEU A 794 16.10 -38.36 21.69
N PHE A 795 15.60 -37.48 20.84
CA PHE A 795 15.41 -37.74 19.42
C PHE A 795 16.60 -37.20 18.61
N ILE A 796 17.20 -38.04 17.75
CA ILE A 796 18.32 -37.63 16.89
C ILE A 796 17.96 -37.80 15.42
N ALA A 797 18.07 -36.72 14.66
CA ALA A 797 18.07 -36.69 13.21
C ALA A 797 19.48 -36.37 12.68
N SER A 798 20.00 -37.22 11.80
CA SER A 798 21.31 -37.01 11.17
C SER A 798 21.38 -37.69 9.82
N ASP A 799 22.13 -37.09 8.89
CA ASP A 799 22.52 -37.75 7.66
C ASP A 799 23.61 -38.82 7.87
N ASP A 800 24.18 -38.94 9.07
CA ASP A 800 25.22 -39.91 9.43
C ASP A 800 25.01 -40.51 10.84
N LEU A 801 23.92 -41.26 11.02
CA LEU A 801 23.57 -41.86 12.31
C LEU A 801 24.63 -42.82 12.85
N GLU A 802 25.34 -43.55 11.98
CA GLU A 802 26.37 -44.52 12.39
C GLU A 802 27.52 -43.87 13.16
N SER A 803 27.94 -42.65 12.76
CA SER A 803 28.99 -41.91 13.47
C SER A 803 28.48 -41.13 14.67
N VAL A 804 27.20 -40.74 14.67
CA VAL A 804 26.61 -39.88 15.70
C VAL A 804 26.13 -40.68 16.91
N LEU A 805 25.38 -41.77 16.70
CA LEU A 805 24.70 -42.48 17.80
C LEU A 805 25.63 -42.99 18.92
N PRO A 806 26.85 -43.51 18.64
CA PRO A 806 27.74 -43.97 19.71
C PRO A 806 28.05 -42.91 20.77
N ASP A 807 28.19 -41.64 20.37
CA ASP A 807 28.55 -40.53 21.25
C ASP A 807 27.42 -40.12 22.21
N PHE A 808 26.18 -40.47 21.89
CA PHE A 808 24.98 -40.17 22.67
C PHE A 808 24.34 -41.40 23.31
N SER A 809 25.01 -42.56 23.27
CA SER A 809 24.49 -43.84 23.77
C SER A 809 24.01 -43.80 25.24
N GLU A 810 24.60 -42.94 26.07
CA GLU A 810 24.19 -42.74 27.47
C GLU A 810 22.75 -42.21 27.63
N TYR A 811 22.18 -41.60 26.59
CA TYR A 811 20.83 -41.02 26.57
C TYR A 811 19.79 -41.90 25.86
N ASN A 812 20.16 -43.11 25.43
CA ASN A 812 19.30 -44.04 24.68
C ASN A 812 18.53 -43.37 23.52
N PRO A 813 19.24 -42.80 22.52
CA PRO A 813 18.63 -41.95 21.50
C PRO A 813 17.65 -42.73 20.61
N VAL A 814 16.51 -42.11 20.34
CA VAL A 814 15.49 -42.54 19.40
C VAL A 814 15.74 -41.86 18.05
N THR A 815 15.53 -42.59 16.96
CA THR A 815 15.60 -42.11 15.57
C THR A 815 14.30 -42.41 14.84
N SER A 816 14.04 -41.77 13.71
CA SER A 816 12.87 -42.10 12.87
C SER A 816 12.90 -43.57 12.43
N ASN A 817 14.08 -44.11 12.12
CA ASN A 817 14.27 -45.52 11.76
C ASN A 817 13.89 -46.47 12.90
N SER A 818 14.27 -46.17 14.15
CA SER A 818 13.89 -46.99 15.31
C SER A 818 12.40 -46.93 15.65
N LEU A 819 11.69 -45.97 15.08
CA LEU A 819 10.24 -45.81 15.20
C LEU A 819 9.50 -46.40 14.00
N ASP A 820 10.15 -47.21 13.16
CA ASP A 820 9.59 -47.82 11.96
C ASP A 820 9.00 -46.79 10.96
N ALA A 821 9.64 -45.62 10.82
CA ALA A 821 9.25 -44.65 9.80
C ALA A 821 9.44 -45.24 8.39
N ASN A 822 8.36 -45.30 7.60
CA ASN A 822 8.39 -45.84 6.23
C ASN A 822 7.71 -44.89 5.24
N PHE A 823 8.33 -43.72 5.04
CA PHE A 823 7.82 -42.70 4.12
C PHE A 823 8.67 -42.59 2.85
N GLN A 824 8.48 -43.54 1.93
CA GLN A 824 9.33 -43.68 0.73
C GLN A 824 9.31 -42.47 -0.19
N THR A 825 8.18 -41.75 -0.25
CA THR A 825 8.00 -40.59 -1.14
C THR A 825 8.93 -39.43 -0.79
N ALA A 826 9.25 -39.25 0.49
CA ALA A 826 10.21 -38.27 0.97
C ALA A 826 10.93 -38.80 2.23
N PRO A 827 11.99 -39.63 2.08
CA PRO A 827 12.61 -40.33 3.21
C PRO A 827 13.19 -39.43 4.31
N PHE A 828 13.46 -38.16 4.00
CA PHE A 828 13.93 -37.15 4.96
C PHE A 828 12.80 -36.52 5.80
N TYR A 829 11.55 -36.65 5.36
CA TYR A 829 10.43 -35.92 5.95
C TYR A 829 10.05 -36.38 7.37
N PRO A 830 10.12 -37.69 7.72
CA PRO A 830 9.92 -38.13 9.10
C PRO A 830 10.84 -37.43 10.11
N ASP A 831 12.12 -37.28 9.78
CA ASP A 831 13.08 -36.55 10.61
C ASP A 831 12.70 -35.07 10.73
N PHE A 832 12.37 -34.43 9.60
CA PHE A 832 11.95 -33.03 9.58
C PHE A 832 10.72 -32.78 10.45
N TYR A 833 9.70 -33.64 10.31
CA TYR A 833 8.45 -33.54 11.05
C TYR A 833 8.70 -33.74 12.55
N LEU A 834 9.42 -34.78 12.96
CA LEU A 834 9.68 -35.01 14.38
C LEU A 834 10.49 -33.87 15.02
N LEU A 835 11.46 -33.28 14.31
CA LEU A 835 12.17 -32.08 14.78
C LEU A 835 11.22 -30.89 14.99
N SER A 836 10.21 -30.72 14.14
CA SER A 836 9.23 -29.64 14.29
C SER A 836 8.22 -29.87 15.43
N GLN A 837 8.24 -31.04 16.09
CA GLN A 837 7.33 -31.40 17.18
C GLN A 837 8.03 -31.55 18.55
N CYS A 838 9.34 -31.32 18.64
CA CYS A 838 10.09 -31.48 19.90
C CYS A 838 9.78 -30.35 20.91
N ASP A 839 9.92 -30.62 22.22
CA ASP A 839 9.72 -29.63 23.30
C ASP A 839 10.98 -28.77 23.56
N LEU A 840 12.16 -29.32 23.25
CA LEU A 840 13.43 -28.61 23.17
C LEU A 840 14.13 -29.01 21.87
N LEU A 841 14.71 -28.04 21.15
CA LEU A 841 15.33 -28.31 19.85
C LEU A 841 16.74 -27.72 19.75
N ALA A 842 17.73 -28.58 19.55
CA ALA A 842 19.09 -28.20 19.19
C ALA A 842 19.37 -28.49 17.72
N ILE A 843 19.62 -27.44 16.95
CA ILE A 843 19.82 -27.54 15.50
C ILE A 843 21.31 -27.66 15.15
N SER A 844 21.63 -27.88 13.87
CA SER A 844 22.96 -27.61 13.32
C SER A 844 22.94 -26.28 12.55
N ASN A 845 24.09 -25.81 12.03
CA ASN A 845 24.10 -24.65 11.14
C ASN A 845 23.56 -25.03 9.75
N SER A 846 22.30 -25.45 9.69
CA SER A 846 21.66 -26.05 8.53
C SER A 846 20.24 -25.49 8.36
N SER A 847 19.91 -25.09 7.14
CA SER A 847 18.58 -24.60 6.78
C SER A 847 17.48 -25.62 7.04
N PHE A 848 17.77 -26.93 7.01
CA PHE A 848 16.81 -28.00 7.28
C PHE A 848 16.26 -27.96 8.71
N SER A 849 17.14 -28.04 9.70
CA SER A 849 16.75 -27.95 11.10
C SER A 849 16.31 -26.55 11.51
N PHE A 850 16.82 -25.51 10.85
CA PHE A 850 16.33 -24.15 11.06
C PHE A 850 14.89 -24.00 10.58
N ALA A 851 14.54 -24.51 9.39
CA ALA A 851 13.17 -24.52 8.89
C ALA A 851 12.23 -25.34 9.81
N ALA A 852 12.70 -26.48 10.33
CA ALA A 852 11.94 -27.22 11.34
C ALA A 852 11.65 -26.38 12.60
N SER A 853 12.58 -25.52 13.02
CA SER A 853 12.38 -24.61 14.15
C SER A 853 11.36 -23.50 13.88
N LEU A 854 11.20 -23.04 12.63
CA LEU A 854 10.15 -22.07 12.26
C LEU A 854 8.75 -22.69 12.37
N LEU A 855 8.63 -23.95 11.94
CA LEU A 855 7.36 -24.70 11.97
C LEU A 855 7.05 -25.32 13.33
N ASN A 856 7.98 -25.25 14.29
CA ASN A 856 7.77 -25.74 15.65
C ASN A 856 7.09 -24.67 16.50
N ASP A 857 5.88 -24.97 16.98
CA ASP A 857 5.09 -24.14 17.90
C ASP A 857 5.03 -24.70 19.33
N ARG A 858 5.64 -25.88 19.57
CA ARG A 858 5.68 -26.56 20.87
C ARG A 858 6.93 -26.25 21.68
N ALA A 859 8.06 -26.08 21.01
CA ALA A 859 9.35 -25.98 21.66
C ALA A 859 9.44 -24.73 22.54
N THR A 860 9.85 -24.94 23.78
CA THR A 860 10.08 -23.85 24.75
C THR A 860 11.47 -23.24 24.59
N HIS A 861 12.42 -23.99 24.02
CA HIS A 861 13.81 -23.59 23.87
C HIS A 861 14.38 -24.05 22.52
N PHE A 862 15.03 -23.13 21.82
CA PHE A 862 15.81 -23.39 20.62
C PHE A 862 17.26 -23.04 20.86
N VAL A 863 18.17 -23.96 20.54
CA VAL A 863 19.61 -23.72 20.62
C VAL A 863 20.32 -24.08 19.33
N ARG A 864 21.40 -23.37 19.01
CA ARG A 864 22.20 -23.61 17.81
C ARG A 864 23.70 -23.49 18.09
N PRO A 865 24.56 -24.11 17.28
CA PRO A 865 26.01 -23.95 17.39
C PRO A 865 26.44 -22.53 17.11
N HIS A 866 27.37 -22.03 17.91
CA HIS A 866 27.97 -20.72 17.69
C HIS A 866 29.50 -20.83 17.78
N LEU A 867 30.14 -20.70 16.61
CA LEU A 867 31.59 -20.85 16.43
C LEU A 867 32.42 -19.99 17.40
N PRO A 868 32.12 -18.67 17.58
CA PRO A 868 32.92 -17.83 18.49
C PRO A 868 32.91 -18.31 19.94
N SER A 869 31.75 -18.76 20.45
CA SER A 869 31.64 -19.23 21.84
C SER A 869 31.95 -20.71 22.03
N ARG A 870 32.14 -21.46 20.94
CA ARG A 870 32.41 -22.90 20.91
C ARG A 870 31.43 -23.73 21.77
N LYS A 871 30.15 -23.41 21.67
CA LYS A 871 29.05 -24.09 22.38
C LYS A 871 27.72 -23.86 21.67
N LEU A 872 26.67 -24.52 22.15
CA LEU A 872 25.30 -24.16 21.78
C LEU A 872 24.86 -22.88 22.50
N ILE A 873 24.17 -22.01 21.78
CA ILE A 873 23.56 -20.78 22.33
C ILE A 873 22.06 -20.76 22.04
N PRO A 874 21.25 -20.15 22.91
CA PRO A 874 19.84 -19.92 22.62
C PRO A 874 19.67 -18.97 21.44
N TYR A 875 18.61 -19.17 20.65
CA TYR A 875 18.20 -18.23 19.60
C TYR A 875 16.68 -18.21 19.43
N ASN A 876 16.15 -17.17 18.78
CA ASN A 876 14.75 -17.10 18.38
C ASN A 876 14.64 -17.44 16.88
N PRO A 877 13.91 -18.48 16.47
CA PRO A 877 13.72 -18.84 15.06
C PRO A 877 13.17 -17.70 14.19
N TRP A 878 12.35 -16.82 14.75
CA TRP A 878 11.74 -15.67 14.06
C TRP A 878 12.56 -14.38 14.18
N ASN A 879 13.75 -14.44 14.78
CA ASN A 879 14.67 -13.33 14.87
C ASN A 879 16.12 -13.82 14.81
N SER A 880 16.47 -14.55 13.74
CA SER A 880 17.84 -15.03 13.52
C SER A 880 18.15 -15.24 12.03
N GLU A 881 19.44 -15.29 11.69
CA GLU A 881 19.88 -15.73 10.35
C GLU A 881 19.69 -17.25 10.20
N PRO A 882 19.09 -17.76 9.11
CA PRO A 882 18.98 -19.21 8.90
C PRO A 882 20.33 -19.92 8.96
N LEU A 883 21.37 -19.33 8.36
CA LEU A 883 22.74 -19.83 8.36
C LEU A 883 23.68 -18.74 8.92
N LEU A 884 24.51 -19.11 9.90
CA LEU A 884 25.56 -18.22 10.40
C LEU A 884 26.75 -18.25 9.45
N ARG A 885 27.10 -17.10 8.89
CA ARG A 885 28.30 -16.89 8.05
C ARG A 885 29.42 -16.27 8.89
N ASP A 886 30.63 -16.83 8.86
CA ASP A 886 31.79 -16.27 9.58
C ASP A 886 32.67 -15.47 8.62
N ALA A 887 32.75 -14.15 8.83
CA ALA A 887 33.52 -13.21 8.01
C ALA A 887 35.03 -13.53 7.93
N ARG A 888 35.56 -14.43 8.78
CA ARG A 888 36.99 -14.81 8.77
C ARG A 888 37.33 -15.90 7.76
N VAL A 889 36.34 -16.58 7.19
CA VAL A 889 36.56 -17.70 6.24
C VAL A 889 36.61 -17.20 4.79
N GLU A 890 36.01 -16.05 4.48
CA GLU A 890 36.05 -15.44 3.13
C GLU A 890 37.44 -14.86 2.77
N GLY A 891 38.36 -14.73 3.73
CA GLY A 891 39.68 -14.13 3.53
C GLY A 891 40.91 -15.04 3.70
N GLY A 892 40.73 -16.34 3.96
CA GLY A 892 41.87 -17.21 4.32
C GLY A 892 41.65 -18.67 3.99
N GLY A 893 42.47 -19.19 3.08
CA GLY A 893 42.42 -20.56 2.59
C GLY A 893 42.42 -21.63 3.70
N PHE A 894 41.72 -22.72 3.40
CA PHE A 894 41.57 -23.93 4.21
C PHE A 894 42.89 -24.40 4.84
N GLY A 895 43.07 -24.10 6.12
CA GLY A 895 43.96 -24.85 7.00
C GLY A 895 43.17 -26.00 7.62
N GLN A 896 43.50 -27.24 7.24
CA GLN A 896 43.06 -28.44 7.94
C GLN A 896 43.29 -28.28 9.46
N ILE A 897 42.22 -28.31 10.25
CA ILE A 897 42.34 -28.51 11.69
C ILE A 897 42.31 -30.02 11.94
N GLN A 898 43.50 -30.64 11.90
CA GLN A 898 43.75 -31.90 12.61
C GLN A 898 44.11 -31.58 14.06
N GLY A 899 43.50 -32.29 15.01
CA GLY A 899 43.88 -32.29 16.44
C GLY A 899 42.68 -32.23 17.36
#